data_AF-A0A7M1R3A4-F1
#
_entry.id   AF-A0A7M1R3A4-F1
#
_cell.length_a   1.000
_cell.length_b   1.000
_cell.length_c   1.000
_cell.angle_alpha   90.00
_cell.angle_beta   90.00
_cell.angle_gamma   90.00
#
_symmetry.space_group_name_H-M   'P 1'
#
loop_
_entity.id
_entity.type
_entity.pdbx_description
1 polymer ?
#
loop_
_entity_poly.entity_id
_entity_poly.type
_entity_poly.pdbx_seq_one_letter_code
_entity_poly.pdbx_strand_id
1 'polypeptide(L)'
;MSGKDATGWWELAVRGGRLRLHGVADAPFDFDIEDGHILGEHTVDVIAGPPARVFLDGYDVWSSDVGLSSQAVGHQGTFTTLSTPADADQLPTFIRDTTTPPRPLVAFAAMRLSDADARAAGALGDLTIAAKFRVRGPGQYGTIFAATRETEVLSARIAGGIDVRVGSVRATADGDWSDGRWHHLAVGVTGGAIRVWVDGWLCAHEPGSLEPFDAFYIGQDPDGRRLMGEVTHGGIYPPLNDQQIALLAGRIPLSQVPVFDAYPTGAFHRIPALVRTRNETLLAFADRRRSLPNDAPNATDLVLRRSHDGGRSWGEVITVATFPGEGAHGVAVTDACAVQDRTGRIHVLADFYPAQTGLLTCAPGPGMDEAGIVVQGERGAQYRIPGNWPSRPTRVVSEAGPTEWEVDADGTLLRDGHPAGNILHDAAIQLLKTAHVATWTSDDEGATWSGMRLITDEVKDEWMTFLGVAPGSGLCLTRAPFAGRLLIPAYFSTEDSRQHSATMLISDDDGRSWRRGGSVRAATHASGKDGVGDHEAGTERNFTDPAMTMTESTIVETERGIELFARSQHQHVLRSLSTDGGQTWTAGTEEPQLREIFCQPAACTDDTIYFANASRMLPYRGCGSLYRADGEGWTERAINPRHHGYQSLVAMEGAIGMLWERETSGIWFTAIPTSIFVH
;
A
#
# COMPACT_ATOMS: atom_id res chain seq x y z
N MET A 1 10.77 28.79 0.65
CA MET A 1 9.76 29.86 0.83
C MET A 1 9.13 29.73 2.21
N SER A 2 8.55 30.79 2.75
CA SER A 2 7.87 30.73 4.06
C SER A 2 6.67 31.66 4.11
N GLY A 3 5.66 31.32 4.89
CA GLY A 3 4.54 32.21 5.19
C GLY A 3 4.37 32.40 6.70
N LYS A 4 3.84 33.56 7.10
CA LYS A 4 3.53 33.86 8.49
C LYS A 4 2.35 34.81 8.57
N ASP A 5 1.44 34.56 9.49
CA ASP A 5 0.36 35.46 9.84
C ASP A 5 0.08 35.42 11.36
N ALA A 6 -1.10 35.86 11.79
CA ALA A 6 -1.48 35.85 13.20
C ALA A 6 -1.79 34.44 13.76
N THR A 7 -2.10 33.48 12.88
CA THR A 7 -2.50 32.11 13.22
C THR A 7 -1.32 31.13 13.23
N GLY A 8 -0.21 31.47 12.55
CA GLY A 8 0.90 30.54 12.45
C GLY A 8 2.07 30.99 11.59
N TRP A 9 3.00 30.08 11.38
CA TRP A 9 4.10 30.23 10.42
C TRP A 9 4.46 28.87 9.81
N TRP A 10 5.00 28.90 8.60
CA TRP A 10 5.47 27.70 7.91
C TRP A 10 6.67 28.00 7.02
N GLU A 11 7.51 26.99 6.81
CA GLU A 11 8.60 27.01 5.84
C GLU A 11 8.60 25.75 5.00
N LEU A 12 8.70 25.94 3.67
CA LEU A 12 8.98 24.91 2.69
C LEU A 12 10.39 25.13 2.14
N ALA A 13 11.29 24.17 2.36
CA ALA A 13 12.68 24.28 1.93
C ALA A 13 13.27 22.91 1.60
N VAL A 14 14.29 22.90 0.73
CA VAL A 14 15.15 21.73 0.53
C VAL A 14 16.18 21.71 1.66
N ARG A 15 16.14 20.68 2.52
CA ARG A 15 17.08 20.49 3.63
C ARG A 15 17.67 19.08 3.56
N GLY A 16 19.00 18.99 3.46
CA GLY A 16 19.67 17.69 3.32
C GLY A 16 19.26 16.91 2.07
N GLY A 17 18.91 17.62 0.99
CA GLY A 17 18.45 17.02 -0.27
C GLY A 17 16.95 16.68 -0.31
N ARG A 18 16.21 16.92 0.77
CA ARG A 18 14.77 16.59 0.88
C ARG A 18 13.89 17.82 0.90
N LEU A 19 12.74 17.77 0.25
CA LEU A 19 11.70 18.80 0.37
C LEU A 19 10.98 18.63 1.70
N ARG A 20 11.06 19.64 2.57
CA ARG A 20 10.48 19.59 3.91
C ARG A 20 9.55 20.77 4.14
N LEU A 21 8.34 20.49 4.62
CA LEU A 21 7.34 21.47 5.03
C LEU A 21 7.12 21.38 6.53
N HIS A 22 7.44 22.43 7.28
CA HIS A 22 7.28 22.44 8.73
C HIS A 22 6.80 23.79 9.22
N GLY A 23 6.17 23.82 10.39
CA GLY A 23 5.60 25.03 10.92
C GLY A 23 4.68 24.80 12.11
N VAL A 24 3.87 25.82 12.38
CA VAL A 24 2.83 25.83 13.40
C VAL A 24 1.60 26.49 12.81
N ALA A 25 0.46 25.79 12.87
CA ALA A 25 -0.89 26.32 12.66
C ALA A 25 -1.68 26.10 13.96
N ASP A 26 -2.83 25.43 13.93
CA ASP A 26 -3.53 25.02 15.17
C ASP A 26 -2.70 24.03 16.03
N ALA A 27 -1.75 23.34 15.40
CA ALA A 27 -0.77 22.45 16.03
C ALA A 27 0.58 22.55 15.27
N PRO A 28 1.71 22.16 15.89
CA PRO A 28 2.97 22.03 15.18
C PRO A 28 2.91 20.87 14.17
N PHE A 29 3.60 21.03 13.04
CA PHE A 29 3.73 19.98 12.02
C PHE A 29 5.13 19.98 11.41
N ASP A 30 5.54 18.82 10.92
CA ASP A 30 6.83 18.60 10.30
C ASP A 30 6.76 17.43 9.30
N PHE A 31 6.67 17.77 8.03
CA PHE A 31 6.49 16.82 6.94
C PHE A 31 7.75 16.70 6.07
N ASP A 32 8.23 15.47 5.94
CA ASP A 32 9.23 15.06 4.94
C ASP A 32 8.49 14.69 3.65
N ILE A 33 8.39 15.66 2.72
CA ILE A 33 7.54 15.55 1.53
C ILE A 33 8.19 14.65 0.50
N GLU A 34 9.44 14.91 0.14
CA GLU A 34 10.10 14.22 -0.97
C GLU A 34 11.59 14.09 -0.68
N ASP A 35 12.13 12.89 -0.83
CA ASP A 35 13.53 12.59 -0.53
C ASP A 35 14.44 12.54 -1.76
N GLY A 36 13.83 12.54 -2.95
CA GLY A 36 14.55 12.54 -4.21
C GLY A 36 15.58 13.64 -4.16
N HIS A 37 16.84 13.35 -4.48
CA HIS A 37 17.91 14.35 -4.49
C HIS A 37 17.51 15.51 -5.41
N ILE A 38 16.84 16.53 -4.84
CA ILE A 38 16.33 17.71 -5.54
C ILE A 38 17.54 18.55 -5.88
N LEU A 39 18.11 18.29 -7.05
CA LEU A 39 19.34 18.89 -7.54
C LEU A 39 19.06 19.69 -8.80
N GLY A 40 19.57 20.91 -8.85
CA GLY A 40 19.37 21.80 -9.99
C GLY A 40 18.11 22.66 -9.85
N GLU A 41 17.53 23.01 -10.98
CA GLU A 41 16.37 23.90 -11.05
C GLU A 41 15.07 23.08 -11.01
N HIS A 42 14.17 23.45 -10.11
CA HIS A 42 12.87 22.81 -9.91
C HIS A 42 11.76 23.86 -9.80
N THR A 43 10.56 23.48 -10.20
CA THR A 43 9.34 24.27 -9.96
C THR A 43 8.60 23.69 -8.77
N VAL A 44 8.18 24.55 -7.83
CA VAL A 44 7.41 24.14 -6.66
C VAL A 44 6.20 25.06 -6.54
N ASP A 45 5.00 24.48 -6.60
CA ASP A 45 3.74 25.19 -6.41
C ASP A 45 3.11 24.79 -5.08
N VAL A 46 2.59 25.78 -4.35
CA VAL A 46 1.96 25.58 -3.04
C VAL A 46 0.56 26.15 -3.05
N ILE A 47 -0.41 25.31 -2.70
CA ILE A 47 -1.78 25.73 -2.40
C ILE A 47 -1.90 25.80 -0.89
N ALA A 48 -2.26 26.97 -0.39
CA ALA A 48 -2.23 27.23 1.05
C ALA A 48 -3.24 26.38 1.85
N GLY A 49 -4.36 25.97 1.26
CA GLY A 49 -5.30 25.04 1.89
C GLY A 49 -5.98 25.59 3.15
N PRO A 50 -6.90 24.81 3.78
CA PRO A 50 -6.94 23.35 3.81
C PRO A 50 -7.76 22.67 2.68
N PRO A 51 -7.33 21.50 2.16
CA PRO A 51 -6.03 20.90 2.44
C PRO A 51 -4.91 21.69 1.76
N ALA A 52 -3.80 21.89 2.45
CA ALA A 52 -2.59 22.41 1.83
C ALA A 52 -2.07 21.37 0.83
N ARG A 53 -1.56 21.83 -0.31
CA ARG A 53 -1.00 20.96 -1.36
C ARG A 53 0.34 21.48 -1.83
N VAL A 54 1.25 20.56 -2.13
CA VAL A 54 2.57 20.86 -2.70
C VAL A 54 2.72 20.07 -3.98
N PHE A 55 3.01 20.79 -5.06
CA PHE A 55 3.36 20.22 -6.35
C PHE A 55 4.84 20.43 -6.59
N LEU A 56 5.52 19.39 -7.08
CA LEU A 56 6.91 19.43 -7.52
C LEU A 56 6.93 19.14 -9.02
N ASP A 57 7.53 20.04 -9.79
CA ASP A 57 7.69 19.94 -11.23
C ASP A 57 6.39 19.56 -11.97
N GLY A 58 5.27 20.18 -11.55
CA GLY A 58 3.96 20.03 -12.19
C GLY A 58 3.09 18.90 -11.65
N TYR A 59 3.57 18.10 -10.69
CA TYR A 59 2.83 16.95 -10.16
C TYR A 59 2.64 17.04 -8.65
N ASP A 60 1.48 16.58 -8.19
CA ASP A 60 1.13 16.53 -6.77
C ASP A 60 2.03 15.53 -6.04
N VAL A 61 2.75 16.02 -5.03
CA VAL A 61 3.66 15.22 -4.21
C VAL A 61 3.26 15.17 -2.74
N TRP A 62 2.36 16.06 -2.29
CA TRP A 62 1.94 16.08 -0.90
C TRP A 62 0.66 16.88 -0.69
N SER A 63 -0.14 16.41 0.26
CA SER A 63 -1.29 17.14 0.78
C SER A 63 -1.50 16.87 2.26
N SER A 64 -2.09 17.83 2.98
CA SER A 64 -2.41 17.73 4.40
C SER A 64 -3.58 18.63 4.76
N ASP A 65 -4.36 18.27 5.77
CA ASP A 65 -5.49 19.09 6.27
C ASP A 65 -5.02 20.39 6.97
N VAL A 66 -3.70 20.63 7.07
CA VAL A 66 -3.16 21.89 7.59
C VAL A 66 -3.57 23.10 6.73
N GLY A 67 -3.96 24.20 7.39
CA GLY A 67 -4.13 25.51 6.76
C GLY A 67 -2.83 26.31 6.82
N LEU A 68 -2.30 26.70 5.67
CA LEU A 68 -1.11 27.55 5.57
C LEU A 68 -1.50 29.01 5.37
N SER A 69 -0.68 29.94 5.87
CA SER A 69 -0.77 31.36 5.50
C SER A 69 -0.57 31.51 3.99
N SER A 70 -1.49 32.19 3.32
CA SER A 70 -1.41 32.52 1.89
C SER A 70 -0.41 33.65 1.58
N GLN A 71 0.03 34.39 2.61
CA GLN A 71 1.07 35.42 2.49
C GLN A 71 2.45 34.76 2.57
N ALA A 72 2.93 34.26 1.43
CA ALA A 72 4.24 33.63 1.31
C ALA A 72 5.32 34.58 0.79
N VAL A 73 6.54 34.41 1.27
CA VAL A 73 7.75 35.08 0.82
C VAL A 73 8.72 34.03 0.25
N GLY A 74 9.17 34.26 -0.98
CA GLY A 74 10.27 33.51 -1.59
C GLY A 74 11.61 34.02 -1.09
N HIS A 75 12.50 33.10 -0.66
CA HIS A 75 13.86 33.44 -0.21
C HIS A 75 14.92 33.15 -1.27
N GLN A 76 14.63 32.24 -2.20
CA GLN A 76 15.50 31.81 -3.29
C GLN A 76 14.64 31.51 -4.52
N GLY A 77 15.14 31.84 -5.70
CA GLY A 77 14.42 31.66 -6.97
C GLY A 77 13.47 32.80 -7.33
N THR A 78 12.66 32.57 -8.35
CA THR A 78 11.60 33.49 -8.78
C THR A 78 10.29 33.04 -8.17
N PHE A 79 9.51 33.98 -7.64
CA PHE A 79 8.23 33.70 -7.02
C PHE A 79 7.11 34.46 -7.73
N THR A 80 6.04 33.75 -8.08
CA THR A 80 4.87 34.31 -8.75
C THR A 80 3.59 33.73 -8.16
N THR A 81 2.57 34.55 -8.02
CA THR A 81 1.22 34.09 -7.64
C THR A 81 0.46 33.65 -8.89
N LEU A 82 -0.07 32.43 -8.88
CA LEU A 82 -0.89 31.89 -9.96
C LEU A 82 -2.38 32.08 -9.64
N SER A 83 -3.18 32.38 -10.66
CA SER A 83 -4.64 32.29 -10.56
C SER A 83 -5.05 30.85 -10.87
N THR A 84 -5.64 30.16 -9.89
CA THR A 84 -6.04 28.75 -10.04
C THR A 84 -7.41 28.63 -10.72
N PRO A 85 -7.70 27.48 -11.36
CA PRO A 85 -9.05 27.17 -11.81
C PRO A 85 -10.07 27.23 -10.67
N ALA A 86 -11.33 27.55 -10.99
CA ALA A 86 -12.42 27.51 -10.02
C ALA A 86 -12.81 26.07 -9.63
N ASP A 87 -12.64 25.13 -10.56
CA ASP A 87 -12.85 23.70 -10.35
C ASP A 87 -11.56 23.06 -9.82
N ALA A 88 -11.61 22.56 -8.59
CA ALA A 88 -10.46 21.95 -7.92
C ALA A 88 -9.97 20.68 -8.64
N ASP A 89 -10.83 19.98 -9.38
CA ASP A 89 -10.46 18.76 -10.11
C ASP A 89 -9.56 19.10 -11.33
N GLN A 90 -9.62 20.33 -11.84
CA GLN A 90 -8.77 20.80 -12.94
C GLN A 90 -7.39 21.28 -12.47
N LEU A 91 -7.22 21.52 -11.18
CA LEU A 91 -6.01 22.11 -10.62
C LEU A 91 -4.75 21.29 -10.94
N PRO A 92 -4.69 19.96 -10.77
CA PRO A 92 -3.47 19.20 -11.08
C PRO A 92 -3.06 19.31 -12.55
N THR A 93 -4.04 19.26 -13.46
CA THR A 93 -3.81 19.39 -14.90
C THR A 93 -3.33 20.79 -15.24
N PHE A 94 -3.96 21.82 -14.66
CA PHE A 94 -3.55 23.21 -14.83
C PHE A 94 -2.10 23.42 -14.39
N ILE A 95 -1.73 22.97 -13.19
CA ILE A 95 -0.37 23.11 -12.66
C ILE A 95 0.63 22.44 -13.61
N ARG A 96 0.41 21.16 -13.98
CA ARG A 96 1.25 20.45 -14.97
C ARG A 96 1.42 21.24 -16.26
N ASP A 97 0.33 21.74 -16.84
CA ASP A 97 0.33 22.41 -18.15
C ASP A 97 1.00 23.80 -18.11
N THR A 98 1.07 24.42 -16.93
CA THR A 98 1.79 25.69 -16.72
C THR A 98 3.26 25.52 -16.35
N THR A 99 3.67 24.33 -15.91
CA THR A 99 5.05 24.04 -15.53
C THR A 99 5.96 23.95 -16.76
N THR A 100 7.13 24.58 -16.68
CA THR A 100 8.12 24.51 -17.77
C THR A 100 8.85 23.17 -17.74
N PRO A 101 8.86 22.39 -18.84
CA PRO A 101 9.61 21.13 -18.90
C PRO A 101 11.13 21.33 -18.77
N PRO A 102 11.87 20.33 -18.25
CA PRO A 102 13.33 20.40 -18.18
C PRO A 102 13.95 20.50 -19.57
N ARG A 103 15.12 21.15 -19.66
CA ARG A 103 15.84 21.32 -20.93
C ARG A 103 17.00 20.33 -21.04
N PRO A 104 17.24 19.72 -22.23
CA PRO A 104 18.39 18.85 -22.43
C PRO A 104 19.69 19.65 -22.44
N LEU A 105 20.77 19.03 -21.96
CA LEU A 105 22.15 19.49 -22.17
C LEU A 105 22.53 19.35 -23.64
N VAL A 106 22.14 18.23 -24.25
CA VAL A 106 22.34 17.94 -25.67
C VAL A 106 21.04 17.43 -26.27
N ALA A 107 20.45 18.21 -27.17
CA ALA A 107 19.24 17.80 -27.90
C ALA A 107 19.58 16.84 -29.05
N PHE A 108 18.67 15.92 -29.34
CA PHE A 108 18.78 15.07 -30.52
C PHE A 108 18.46 15.86 -31.79
N ALA A 109 19.47 16.04 -32.65
CA ALA A 109 19.35 16.77 -33.91
C ALA A 109 19.66 15.92 -35.15
N ALA A 110 20.24 14.72 -34.97
CA ALA A 110 20.59 13.79 -36.03
C ALA A 110 20.64 12.35 -35.49
N MET A 111 20.78 11.34 -36.36
CA MET A 111 20.90 9.93 -35.95
C MET A 111 22.21 9.59 -35.21
N ARG A 112 23.08 10.59 -35.01
CA ARG A 112 24.31 10.49 -34.22
C ARG A 112 24.64 11.89 -33.67
N LEU A 113 25.08 11.97 -32.41
CA LEU A 113 25.61 13.22 -31.87
C LEU A 113 26.95 13.59 -32.51
N SER A 114 27.33 14.87 -32.42
CA SER A 114 28.70 15.28 -32.73
C SER A 114 29.66 14.62 -31.73
N ASP A 115 30.90 14.36 -32.12
CA ASP A 115 31.89 13.75 -31.21
C ASP A 115 32.16 14.63 -29.99
N ALA A 116 32.04 15.95 -30.13
CA ALA A 116 32.21 16.90 -29.04
C ALA A 116 31.08 16.77 -28.02
N ASP A 117 29.83 16.74 -28.49
CA ASP A 117 28.65 16.59 -27.62
C ASP A 117 28.61 15.22 -26.97
N ALA A 118 28.96 14.15 -27.72
CA ALA A 118 29.01 12.79 -27.21
C ALA A 118 30.06 12.66 -26.10
N ARG A 119 31.26 13.23 -26.26
CA ARG A 119 32.29 13.25 -25.20
C ARG A 119 31.86 14.10 -23.99
N ALA A 120 31.22 15.24 -24.22
CA ALA A 120 30.76 16.10 -23.13
C ALA A 120 29.68 15.40 -22.31
N ALA A 121 28.70 14.77 -22.96
CA ALA A 121 27.64 14.00 -22.32
C ALA A 121 28.18 12.72 -21.67
N GLY A 122 29.05 11.98 -22.35
CA GLY A 122 29.63 10.73 -21.85
C GLY A 122 30.66 10.93 -20.74
N ALA A 123 31.11 12.16 -20.48
CA ALA A 123 31.89 12.47 -19.29
C ALA A 123 31.03 12.66 -18.03
N LEU A 124 29.69 12.71 -18.17
CA LEU A 124 28.77 12.81 -17.03
C LEU A 124 28.68 11.44 -16.34
N GLY A 125 28.92 11.42 -15.03
CA GLY A 125 28.74 10.20 -14.21
C GLY A 125 27.28 9.89 -13.90
N ASP A 126 26.44 10.92 -13.86
CA ASP A 126 24.99 10.82 -13.63
C ASP A 126 24.24 11.62 -14.71
N LEU A 127 23.28 10.98 -15.39
CA LEU A 127 22.52 11.62 -16.46
C LEU A 127 21.16 10.94 -16.68
N THR A 128 20.29 11.59 -17.46
CA THR A 128 19.09 10.96 -18.01
C THR A 128 19.03 11.12 -19.52
N ILE A 129 18.70 10.05 -20.24
CA ILE A 129 18.44 10.07 -21.68
C ILE A 129 16.95 9.91 -21.89
N ALA A 130 16.32 10.83 -22.61
CA ALA A 130 14.91 10.73 -22.97
C ALA A 130 14.71 10.76 -24.48
N ALA A 131 13.82 9.92 -24.98
CA ALA A 131 13.51 9.76 -26.40
C ALA A 131 12.01 9.53 -26.63
N LYS A 132 11.40 10.37 -27.46
CA LYS A 132 10.06 10.12 -28.02
C LYS A 132 10.23 9.30 -29.29
N PHE A 133 9.71 8.07 -29.28
CA PHE A 133 9.91 7.11 -30.35
C PHE A 133 8.60 6.39 -30.72
N ARG A 134 8.59 5.75 -31.89
CA ARG A 134 7.60 4.73 -32.26
C ARG A 134 8.22 3.71 -33.21
N VAL A 135 7.65 2.51 -33.27
CA VAL A 135 7.83 1.59 -34.39
C VAL A 135 6.60 1.65 -35.30
N ARG A 136 6.65 1.07 -36.50
CA ARG A 136 5.52 1.19 -37.46
C ARG A 136 4.40 0.19 -37.22
N GLY A 137 4.56 -0.76 -36.30
CA GLY A 137 3.51 -1.69 -35.91
C GLY A 137 4.04 -2.97 -35.24
N PRO A 138 3.12 -3.88 -34.88
CA PRO A 138 3.43 -5.03 -34.02
C PRO A 138 4.56 -5.92 -34.55
N GLY A 139 5.40 -6.40 -33.63
CA GLY A 139 6.52 -7.31 -33.93
C GLY A 139 7.74 -6.63 -34.58
N GLN A 140 7.70 -5.31 -34.76
CA GLN A 140 8.85 -4.53 -35.20
C GLN A 140 9.83 -4.27 -34.05
N TYR A 141 11.11 -4.13 -34.39
CA TYR A 141 12.20 -4.08 -33.43
C TYR A 141 13.27 -3.08 -33.85
N GLY A 142 14.28 -2.90 -33.00
CA GLY A 142 15.49 -2.14 -33.32
C GLY A 142 15.91 -1.17 -32.23
N THR A 143 16.95 -0.38 -32.52
CA THR A 143 17.62 0.46 -31.53
C THR A 143 17.00 1.85 -31.44
N ILE A 144 16.53 2.22 -30.25
CA ILE A 144 16.05 3.57 -29.94
C ILE A 144 17.25 4.50 -29.78
N PHE A 145 18.24 4.11 -28.96
CA PHE A 145 19.55 4.75 -28.90
C PHE A 145 20.63 3.78 -28.40
N ALA A 146 21.89 4.11 -28.66
CA ALA A 146 23.06 3.40 -28.16
C ALA A 146 24.24 4.34 -27.95
N ALA A 147 25.14 4.01 -27.02
CA ALA A 147 26.38 4.75 -26.78
C ALA A 147 27.59 3.80 -26.76
N THR A 148 28.71 4.28 -27.28
CA THR A 148 29.96 3.51 -27.38
C THR A 148 31.17 4.32 -26.92
N ARG A 149 32.20 3.60 -26.48
CA ARG A 149 33.56 4.11 -26.37
C ARG A 149 34.51 3.27 -27.22
N GLU A 150 34.86 2.10 -26.73
CA GLU A 150 35.51 1.03 -27.50
C GLU A 150 34.48 -0.03 -27.93
N THR A 151 33.58 -0.36 -27.01
CA THR A 151 32.41 -1.22 -27.21
C THR A 151 31.14 -0.46 -26.84
N GLU A 152 29.99 -1.08 -27.07
CA GLU A 152 28.72 -0.59 -26.53
C GLU A 152 28.76 -0.60 -25.00
N VAL A 153 28.43 0.55 -24.40
CA VAL A 153 28.34 0.73 -22.94
C VAL A 153 26.90 0.99 -22.50
N LEU A 154 26.05 1.45 -23.42
CA LEU A 154 24.64 1.71 -23.20
C LEU A 154 23.83 1.38 -24.46
N SER A 155 22.67 0.76 -24.31
CA SER A 155 21.68 0.70 -25.38
C SER A 155 20.26 0.60 -24.86
N ALA A 156 19.31 1.09 -25.64
CA ALA A 156 17.88 0.85 -25.47
C ALA A 156 17.29 0.36 -26.79
N ARG A 157 16.62 -0.80 -26.77
CA ARG A 157 16.14 -1.50 -27.97
C ARG A 157 14.73 -2.04 -27.77
N ILE A 158 13.93 -2.07 -28.83
CA ILE A 158 12.68 -2.86 -28.84
C ILE A 158 12.99 -4.30 -29.23
N ALA A 159 12.56 -5.25 -28.39
CA ALA A 159 12.74 -6.69 -28.56
C ALA A 159 11.68 -7.53 -27.80
N GLY A 160 10.38 -7.27 -28.03
CA GLY A 160 9.29 -7.90 -27.25
C GLY A 160 9.02 -7.22 -25.90
N GLY A 161 9.41 -5.96 -25.81
CA GLY A 161 9.59 -5.13 -24.64
C GLY A 161 10.64 -4.06 -24.98
N ILE A 162 11.00 -3.18 -24.04
CA ILE A 162 12.19 -2.32 -24.18
C ILE A 162 13.33 -2.93 -23.36
N ASP A 163 14.37 -3.40 -24.05
CA ASP A 163 15.61 -3.93 -23.50
C ASP A 163 16.61 -2.79 -23.32
N VAL A 164 16.97 -2.47 -22.08
CA VAL A 164 17.99 -1.48 -21.74
C VAL A 164 19.22 -2.20 -21.19
N ARG A 165 20.39 -1.91 -21.75
CA ARG A 165 21.68 -2.45 -21.27
C ARG A 165 22.59 -1.32 -20.88
N VAL A 166 23.19 -1.42 -19.70
CA VAL A 166 24.20 -0.49 -19.19
C VAL A 166 25.36 -1.34 -18.67
N GLY A 167 26.47 -1.35 -19.42
CA GLY A 167 27.53 -2.33 -19.19
C GLY A 167 27.00 -3.77 -19.22
N SER A 168 27.16 -4.49 -18.11
CA SER A 168 26.63 -5.85 -17.94
C SER A 168 25.21 -5.92 -17.39
N VAL A 169 24.66 -4.79 -16.91
CA VAL A 169 23.33 -4.75 -16.30
C VAL A 169 22.26 -4.65 -17.37
N ARG A 170 21.22 -5.46 -17.21
CA ARG A 170 20.04 -5.49 -18.08
C ARG A 170 18.82 -5.03 -17.27
N ALA A 171 18.09 -4.05 -17.80
CA ALA A 171 16.81 -3.60 -17.27
C ALA A 171 15.76 -3.68 -18.39
N THR A 172 14.57 -4.17 -18.09
CA THR A 172 13.52 -4.37 -19.10
C THR A 172 12.26 -3.62 -18.71
N ALA A 173 11.67 -2.89 -19.65
CA ALA A 173 10.28 -2.47 -19.55
C ALA A 173 9.41 -3.45 -20.34
N ASP A 174 8.71 -4.33 -19.63
CA ASP A 174 7.79 -5.31 -20.21
C ASP A 174 6.54 -4.61 -20.78
N GLY A 175 5.93 -5.19 -21.81
CA GLY A 175 4.77 -4.64 -22.50
C GLY A 175 4.91 -4.60 -24.01
N ASP A 176 3.79 -4.44 -24.72
CA ASP A 176 3.78 -4.26 -26.18
C ASP A 176 4.02 -2.79 -26.55
N TRP A 177 5.29 -2.39 -26.51
CA TRP A 177 5.74 -1.08 -26.98
C TRP A 177 5.91 -1.03 -28.51
N SER A 178 5.43 -2.06 -29.22
CA SER A 178 5.47 -2.15 -30.67
C SER A 178 4.12 -1.85 -31.33
N ASP A 179 3.18 -1.26 -30.60
CA ASP A 179 1.78 -1.05 -31.00
C ASP A 179 1.57 -0.02 -32.13
N GLY A 180 2.62 0.67 -32.56
CA GLY A 180 2.58 1.69 -33.63
C GLY A 180 2.36 3.12 -33.14
N ARG A 181 2.15 3.33 -31.84
CA ARG A 181 1.93 4.62 -31.21
C ARG A 181 3.23 5.27 -30.76
N TRP A 182 3.12 6.54 -30.38
CA TRP A 182 4.23 7.30 -29.82
C TRP A 182 4.39 6.99 -28.35
N HIS A 183 5.60 6.60 -27.95
CA HIS A 183 5.98 6.42 -26.56
C HIS A 183 7.11 7.36 -26.16
N HIS A 184 7.16 7.70 -24.89
CA HIS A 184 8.25 8.43 -24.27
C HIS A 184 9.08 7.47 -23.41
N LEU A 185 10.28 7.12 -23.89
CA LEU A 185 11.27 6.38 -23.10
C LEU A 185 12.17 7.37 -22.36
N ALA A 186 12.39 7.14 -21.08
CA ALA A 186 13.50 7.73 -20.35
C ALA A 186 14.35 6.65 -19.68
N VAL A 187 15.67 6.78 -19.77
CA VAL A 187 16.65 5.94 -19.08
C VAL A 187 17.55 6.83 -18.26
N GLY A 188 17.43 6.72 -16.93
CA GLY A 188 18.26 7.44 -15.98
C GLY A 188 19.34 6.53 -15.46
N VAL A 189 20.60 6.96 -15.50
CA VAL A 189 21.70 6.32 -14.77
C VAL A 189 22.20 7.34 -13.78
N THR A 190 21.72 7.25 -12.54
CA THR A 190 21.86 8.32 -11.53
C THR A 190 21.98 7.72 -10.13
N GLY A 191 22.90 8.23 -9.31
CA GLY A 191 23.02 7.84 -7.91
C GLY A 191 23.23 6.34 -7.69
N GLY A 192 23.94 5.68 -8.61
CA GLY A 192 24.20 4.23 -8.55
C GLY A 192 23.01 3.33 -8.96
N ALA A 193 22.00 3.89 -9.62
CA ALA A 193 20.86 3.14 -10.14
C ALA A 193 20.58 3.44 -11.61
N ILE A 194 20.12 2.42 -12.32
CA ILE A 194 19.56 2.44 -13.66
C ILE A 194 18.05 2.38 -13.52
N ARG A 195 17.34 3.38 -14.05
CA ARG A 195 15.89 3.44 -14.02
C ARG A 195 15.36 3.62 -15.42
N VAL A 196 14.29 2.89 -15.73
CA VAL A 196 13.63 2.92 -17.03
C VAL A 196 12.19 3.35 -16.81
N TRP A 197 11.80 4.44 -17.47
CA TRP A 197 10.42 4.91 -17.50
C TRP A 197 9.89 4.85 -18.92
N VAL A 198 8.65 4.44 -19.06
CA VAL A 198 7.90 4.50 -20.32
C VAL A 198 6.60 5.25 -20.09
N ASP A 199 6.34 6.26 -20.92
CA ASP A 199 5.17 7.14 -20.82
C ASP A 199 4.98 7.78 -19.43
N GLY A 200 6.11 8.04 -18.76
CA GLY A 200 6.17 8.66 -17.43
C GLY A 200 5.95 7.69 -16.26
N TRP A 201 5.82 6.39 -16.52
CA TRP A 201 5.67 5.36 -15.50
C TRP A 201 6.99 4.61 -15.30
N LEU A 202 7.40 4.41 -14.05
CA LEU A 202 8.59 3.61 -13.74
C LEU A 202 8.32 2.13 -14.07
N CYS A 203 9.16 1.53 -14.91
CA CYS A 203 9.03 0.14 -15.36
C CYS A 203 10.17 -0.75 -14.82
N ALA A 204 11.37 -0.20 -14.62
CA ALA A 204 12.50 -0.94 -14.08
C ALA A 204 13.39 -0.06 -13.19
N HIS A 205 14.01 -0.69 -12.18
CA HIS A 205 14.98 -0.06 -11.28
C HIS A 205 16.03 -1.11 -10.90
N GLU A 206 17.23 -0.95 -11.45
CA GLU A 206 18.36 -1.85 -11.23
C GLU A 206 19.55 -1.09 -10.64
N PRO A 207 20.42 -1.73 -9.82
CA PRO A 207 21.68 -1.12 -9.43
C PRO A 207 22.62 -0.99 -10.63
N GLY A 208 23.31 0.14 -10.78
CA GLY A 208 24.30 0.30 -11.85
C GLY A 208 24.81 1.72 -12.06
N SER A 209 25.88 1.85 -12.84
CA SER A 209 26.50 3.13 -13.17
C SER A 209 26.93 3.14 -14.64
N LEU A 210 27.02 4.32 -15.24
CA LEU A 210 27.33 4.47 -16.65
C LEU A 210 28.83 4.66 -16.84
N GLU A 211 29.43 3.80 -17.66
CA GLU A 211 30.79 4.03 -18.13
C GLU A 211 30.84 5.20 -19.12
N PRO A 212 31.96 5.94 -19.21
CA PRO A 212 32.08 7.02 -20.17
C PRO A 212 31.94 6.54 -21.62
N PHE A 213 31.30 7.38 -22.46
CA PHE A 213 31.18 7.16 -23.90
C PHE A 213 31.68 8.36 -24.71
N ASP A 214 32.03 8.14 -25.97
CA ASP A 214 32.48 9.19 -26.89
C ASP A 214 31.76 9.17 -28.25
N ALA A 215 30.83 8.23 -28.46
CA ALA A 215 29.86 8.25 -29.55
C ALA A 215 28.48 7.84 -29.06
N PHE A 216 27.44 8.47 -29.64
CA PHE A 216 26.05 8.26 -29.29
C PHE A 216 25.18 8.25 -30.55
N TYR A 217 24.35 7.22 -30.69
CA TYR A 217 23.54 6.89 -31.86
C TYR A 217 22.05 6.94 -31.51
N ILE A 218 21.23 7.47 -32.41
CA ILE A 218 19.80 7.72 -32.20
C ILE A 218 19.03 7.08 -33.36
N GLY A 219 18.06 6.22 -33.06
CA GLY A 219 17.28 5.47 -34.04
C GLY A 219 18.07 4.42 -34.82
N GLN A 220 19.31 4.12 -34.41
CA GLN A 220 20.18 3.12 -35.01
C GLN A 220 21.22 2.60 -34.02
N ASP A 221 21.76 1.41 -34.27
CA ASP A 221 22.93 0.88 -33.57
C ASP A 221 24.26 1.43 -34.16
N PRO A 222 25.42 1.13 -33.54
CA PRO A 222 26.72 1.57 -34.04
C PRO A 222 27.11 1.05 -35.43
N ASP A 223 26.52 -0.07 -35.87
CA ASP A 223 26.71 -0.64 -37.20
C ASP A 223 25.76 -0.03 -38.25
N GLY A 224 24.87 0.89 -37.84
CA GLY A 224 23.88 1.55 -38.70
C GLY A 224 22.59 0.75 -38.92
N ARG A 225 22.33 -0.32 -38.16
CA ARG A 225 21.03 -1.03 -38.19
C ARG A 225 19.99 -0.16 -37.51
N ARG A 226 18.93 0.17 -38.25
CA ARG A 226 17.93 1.17 -37.85
C ARG A 226 16.80 0.57 -37.02
N LEU A 227 16.19 1.42 -36.19
CA LEU A 227 14.85 1.20 -35.68
C LEU A 227 13.89 1.00 -36.86
N MET A 228 13.00 0.01 -36.77
CA MET A 228 11.87 -0.14 -37.70
C MET A 228 10.80 0.92 -37.38
N GLY A 229 11.18 2.18 -37.42
CA GLY A 229 10.44 3.25 -36.78
C GLY A 229 11.23 4.55 -36.81
N GLU A 230 11.00 5.39 -35.83
CA GLU A 230 11.64 6.69 -35.73
C GLU A 230 11.70 7.20 -34.29
N VAL A 231 12.75 7.97 -34.02
CA VAL A 231 12.89 8.82 -32.82
C VAL A 231 12.77 10.26 -33.30
N THR A 232 11.83 11.02 -32.76
CA THR A 232 11.56 12.39 -33.25
C THR A 232 12.12 13.49 -32.37
N HIS A 233 12.06 13.30 -31.06
CA HIS A 233 12.48 14.30 -30.08
C HIS A 233 13.16 13.59 -28.91
N GLY A 234 14.07 14.29 -28.25
CA GLY A 234 14.79 13.73 -27.12
C GLY A 234 16.09 14.48 -26.86
N GLY A 235 16.85 13.95 -25.91
CA GLY A 235 18.13 14.51 -25.54
C GLY A 235 18.75 13.81 -24.35
N ILE A 236 19.93 14.30 -24.00
CA ILE A 236 20.65 13.95 -22.78
C ILE A 236 20.47 15.11 -21.81
N TYR A 237 19.99 14.80 -20.61
CA TYR A 237 19.62 15.71 -19.53
C TYR A 237 20.56 15.51 -18.34
N PRO A 238 20.66 16.50 -17.44
CA PRO A 238 21.13 16.21 -16.07
C PRO A 238 20.23 15.14 -15.41
N PRO A 239 20.58 14.64 -14.22
CA PRO A 239 19.67 13.80 -13.44
C PRO A 239 18.30 14.47 -13.30
N LEU A 240 17.24 13.74 -13.64
CA LEU A 240 15.85 14.19 -13.51
C LEU A 240 15.15 13.40 -12.40
N ASN A 241 14.20 14.04 -11.70
CA ASN A 241 13.32 13.36 -10.74
C ASN A 241 12.11 12.72 -11.45
N ASP A 242 11.32 11.93 -10.72
CA ASP A 242 10.16 11.22 -11.26
C ASP A 242 9.09 12.18 -11.84
N GLN A 243 8.94 13.37 -11.26
CA GLN A 243 7.96 14.37 -11.70
C GLN A 243 8.37 15.06 -13.01
N GLN A 244 9.65 15.40 -13.19
CA GLN A 244 10.19 15.92 -14.44
C GLN A 244 10.08 14.89 -15.58
N ILE A 245 10.28 13.59 -15.27
CA ILE A 245 10.07 12.51 -16.24
C ILE A 245 8.59 12.39 -16.62
N ALA A 246 7.69 12.43 -15.65
CA ALA A 246 6.26 12.46 -15.89
C ALA A 246 5.84 13.66 -16.76
N LEU A 247 6.42 14.83 -16.51
CA LEU A 247 6.17 16.07 -17.25
C LEU A 247 6.63 15.96 -18.71
N LEU A 248 7.84 15.42 -18.95
CA LEU A 248 8.35 15.16 -20.30
C LEU A 248 7.47 14.18 -21.10
N ALA A 249 6.82 13.25 -20.42
CA ALA A 249 5.91 12.28 -21.03
C ALA A 249 4.46 12.79 -21.16
N GLY A 250 4.12 13.91 -20.50
CA GLY A 250 2.74 14.40 -20.44
C GLY A 250 1.80 13.48 -19.65
N ARG A 251 2.33 12.75 -18.65
CA ARG A 251 1.55 11.79 -17.86
C ARG A 251 0.34 12.47 -17.23
N ILE A 252 -0.80 11.78 -17.17
CA ILE A 252 -1.97 12.27 -16.45
C ILE A 252 -1.61 12.46 -14.96
N PRO A 253 -1.90 13.62 -14.35
CA PRO A 253 -1.68 13.81 -12.91
C PRO A 253 -2.60 12.92 -12.08
N LEU A 254 -2.06 12.34 -11.01
CA LEU A 254 -2.82 11.65 -9.99
C LEU A 254 -2.81 12.51 -8.72
N SER A 255 -3.99 12.82 -8.18
CA SER A 255 -4.09 13.60 -6.93
C SER A 255 -3.96 12.69 -5.72
N GLN A 256 -3.27 13.20 -4.70
CA GLN A 256 -3.18 12.57 -3.39
C GLN A 256 -4.07 13.36 -2.44
N VAL A 257 -5.18 12.78 -1.99
CA VAL A 257 -6.11 13.40 -1.03
C VAL A 257 -5.75 12.89 0.36
N PRO A 258 -5.47 13.76 1.35
CA PRO A 258 -5.10 13.28 2.68
C PRO A 258 -6.33 12.67 3.35
N VAL A 259 -6.19 11.47 3.90
CA VAL A 259 -7.26 10.82 4.68
C VAL A 259 -6.86 10.77 6.15
N PHE A 260 -5.67 10.27 6.44
CA PHE A 260 -5.14 10.27 7.80
C PHE A 260 -3.67 10.65 7.79
N ASP A 261 -3.33 11.90 8.06
CA ASP A 261 -1.94 12.32 8.22
C ASP A 261 -1.58 12.48 9.71
N ALA A 262 -0.36 12.95 9.99
CA ALA A 262 0.08 13.19 11.36
C ALA A 262 -0.50 14.48 11.97
N TYR A 263 -1.22 15.31 11.24
CA TYR A 263 -1.77 16.57 11.73
C TYR A 263 -3.26 16.41 12.11
N PRO A 264 -3.76 17.10 13.16
CA PRO A 264 -3.04 17.92 14.13
C PRO A 264 -2.49 17.13 15.33
N THR A 265 -2.68 15.81 15.38
CA THR A 265 -2.51 15.02 16.61
C THR A 265 -1.08 14.54 16.86
N GLY A 266 -0.24 14.48 15.83
CA GLY A 266 1.06 13.81 15.83
C GLY A 266 0.98 12.28 15.78
N ALA A 267 -0.22 11.70 15.68
CA ALA A 267 -0.40 10.24 15.65
C ALA A 267 0.05 9.65 14.31
N PHE A 268 0.59 8.44 14.35
CA PHE A 268 0.96 7.70 13.14
C PHE A 268 -0.26 6.90 12.68
N HIS A 269 -0.66 7.11 11.42
CA HIS A 269 -1.76 6.36 10.83
C HIS A 269 -1.25 5.30 9.86
N ARG A 270 -1.68 4.06 10.07
CA ARG A 270 -1.22 2.90 9.31
C ARG A 270 -2.36 1.93 9.00
N ILE A 271 -2.05 0.91 8.20
CA ILE A 271 -2.88 -0.24 7.88
C ILE A 271 -4.24 0.15 7.28
N PRO A 272 -4.24 0.69 6.04
CA PRO A 272 -5.44 1.18 5.38
C PRO A 272 -6.38 0.04 5.02
N ALA A 273 -7.67 0.24 5.31
CA ALA A 273 -8.75 -0.61 4.82
C ALA A 273 -9.87 0.23 4.20
N LEU A 274 -10.31 -0.11 3.00
CA LEU A 274 -11.26 0.67 2.23
C LEU A 274 -12.46 -0.20 1.82
N VAL A 275 -13.67 0.30 2.08
CA VAL A 275 -14.91 -0.32 1.61
C VAL A 275 -15.75 0.73 0.89
N ARG A 276 -16.28 0.35 -0.28
CA ARG A 276 -17.31 1.11 -1.00
C ARG A 276 -18.65 0.46 -0.70
N THR A 277 -19.56 1.23 -0.10
CA THR A 277 -20.92 0.76 0.17
C THR A 277 -21.76 0.79 -1.10
N ARG A 278 -22.91 0.13 -1.07
CA ARG A 278 -23.95 0.20 -2.12
C ARG A 278 -24.51 1.61 -2.37
N ASN A 279 -24.36 2.52 -1.40
CA ASN A 279 -24.77 3.92 -1.54
C ASN A 279 -23.61 4.79 -2.05
N GLU A 280 -22.52 4.19 -2.55
CA GLU A 280 -21.34 4.89 -3.07
C GLU A 280 -20.51 5.63 -2.00
N THR A 281 -20.89 5.53 -0.72
CA THR A 281 -20.06 6.01 0.39
C THR A 281 -18.79 5.19 0.48
N LEU A 282 -17.64 5.86 0.56
CA LEU A 282 -16.35 5.24 0.87
C LEU A 282 -16.09 5.31 2.38
N LEU A 283 -15.71 4.18 2.97
CA LEU A 283 -15.32 4.03 4.36
C LEU A 283 -13.84 3.67 4.43
N ALA A 284 -13.00 4.59 4.92
CA ALA A 284 -11.56 4.40 5.06
C ALA A 284 -11.21 4.20 6.52
N PHE A 285 -10.73 3.01 6.87
CA PHE A 285 -10.25 2.65 8.19
C PHE A 285 -8.73 2.73 8.25
N ALA A 286 -8.22 2.97 9.45
CA ALA A 286 -6.80 2.96 9.74
C ALA A 286 -6.53 2.61 11.21
N ASP A 287 -5.36 2.05 11.46
CA ASP A 287 -4.70 2.13 12.76
C ASP A 287 -4.39 3.60 13.06
N ARG A 288 -4.76 4.08 14.23
CA ARG A 288 -4.18 5.29 14.84
C ARG A 288 -3.23 4.87 15.94
N ARG A 289 -1.94 4.79 15.61
CA ARG A 289 -0.86 4.44 16.54
C ARG A 289 -0.43 5.70 17.28
N ARG A 290 -0.76 5.78 18.58
CA ARG A 290 -0.72 7.03 19.36
C ARG A 290 0.67 7.64 19.54
N SER A 291 1.71 6.81 19.60
CA SER A 291 3.05 7.25 20.02
C SER A 291 4.18 6.84 19.08
N LEU A 292 4.21 5.58 18.65
CA LEU A 292 5.22 5.03 17.74
C LEU A 292 4.53 4.42 16.52
N PRO A 293 5.17 4.41 15.34
CA PRO A 293 4.61 3.80 14.14
C PRO A 293 4.72 2.27 14.14
N ASN A 294 5.28 1.64 15.18
CA ASN A 294 5.57 0.21 15.25
C ASN A 294 4.30 -0.64 15.43
N ASP A 295 4.39 -1.92 15.08
CA ASP A 295 3.34 -2.91 15.34
C ASP A 295 3.19 -3.19 16.84
N ALA A 296 2.15 -3.94 17.21
CA ALA A 296 1.96 -4.38 18.59
C ALA A 296 3.18 -5.18 19.11
N PRO A 297 3.64 -4.97 20.36
CA PRO A 297 2.98 -4.23 21.45
C PRO A 297 3.11 -2.70 21.31
N ASN A 298 1.96 -2.04 21.17
CA ASN A 298 1.82 -0.61 20.99
C ASN A 298 0.38 -0.18 21.30
N ALA A 299 0.16 1.10 21.59
CA ALA A 299 -1.17 1.66 21.76
C ALA A 299 -1.77 2.05 20.39
N THR A 300 -2.77 1.29 19.94
CA THR A 300 -3.38 1.45 18.62
C THR A 300 -4.89 1.50 18.73
N ASP A 301 -5.48 2.56 18.20
CA ASP A 301 -6.93 2.69 18.05
C ASP A 301 -7.35 2.35 16.62
N LEU A 302 -8.57 1.84 16.45
CA LEU A 302 -9.20 1.70 15.14
C LEU A 302 -10.02 2.96 14.85
N VAL A 303 -9.70 3.64 13.76
CA VAL A 303 -10.40 4.86 13.33
C VAL A 303 -10.95 4.75 11.90
N LEU A 304 -11.91 5.61 11.58
CA LEU A 304 -12.61 5.68 10.31
C LEU A 304 -12.76 7.14 9.86
N ARG A 305 -12.66 7.39 8.56
CA ARG A 305 -13.22 8.57 7.88
C ARG A 305 -14.15 8.12 6.76
N ARG A 306 -15.09 8.98 6.40
CA ARG A 306 -16.11 8.69 5.38
C ARG A 306 -16.07 9.73 4.29
N SER A 307 -16.27 9.29 3.04
CA SER A 307 -16.44 10.16 1.89
C SER A 307 -17.75 9.85 1.18
N HIS A 308 -18.48 10.90 0.83
CA HIS A 308 -19.74 10.83 0.09
C HIS A 308 -19.62 11.41 -1.33
N ASP A 309 -18.38 11.72 -1.76
CA ASP A 309 -18.10 12.40 -3.03
C ASP A 309 -17.02 11.69 -3.86
N GLY A 310 -16.88 10.38 -3.70
CA GLY A 310 -15.89 9.57 -4.43
C GLY A 310 -14.46 9.79 -3.97
N GLY A 311 -14.26 10.16 -2.71
CA GLY A 311 -12.95 10.36 -2.09
C GLY A 311 -12.30 11.71 -2.40
N ARG A 312 -13.05 12.68 -2.94
CA ARG A 312 -12.57 14.06 -3.14
C ARG A 312 -12.42 14.79 -1.81
N SER A 313 -13.29 14.52 -0.85
CA SER A 313 -13.21 15.01 0.52
C SER A 313 -13.61 13.94 1.54
N TRP A 314 -13.13 14.09 2.77
CA TRP A 314 -13.33 13.15 3.86
C TRP A 314 -13.83 13.87 5.11
N GLY A 315 -14.89 13.34 5.74
CA GLY A 315 -15.46 13.87 6.99
C GLY A 315 -14.53 13.74 8.20
N GLU A 316 -14.99 14.09 9.39
CA GLU A 316 -14.18 13.98 10.61
C GLU A 316 -13.77 12.53 10.95
N VAL A 317 -12.71 12.38 11.74
CA VAL A 317 -12.26 11.09 12.25
C VAL A 317 -13.26 10.54 13.29
N ILE A 318 -13.76 9.33 13.05
CA ILE A 318 -14.61 8.56 13.95
C ILE A 318 -13.75 7.47 14.60
N THR A 319 -13.72 7.39 15.92
CA THR A 319 -13.07 6.29 16.64
C THR A 319 -14.03 5.10 16.73
N VAL A 320 -13.66 3.98 16.08
CA VAL A 320 -14.41 2.72 16.11
C VAL A 320 -14.12 1.96 17.40
N ALA A 321 -12.84 1.87 17.78
CA ALA A 321 -12.40 1.21 19.00
C ALA A 321 -11.15 1.89 19.58
N THR A 322 -11.15 2.11 20.89
CA THR A 322 -10.03 2.67 21.65
C THR A 322 -10.02 2.03 23.03
N PHE A 323 -8.83 1.75 23.54
CA PHE A 323 -8.64 1.10 24.84
C PHE A 323 -7.50 1.75 25.65
N PRO A 324 -7.43 1.50 26.97
CA PRO A 324 -6.46 2.14 27.85
C PRO A 324 -4.99 1.78 27.59
N GLY A 325 -4.09 2.53 28.22
CA GLY A 325 -2.64 2.32 28.20
C GLY A 325 -1.91 3.14 27.12
N GLU A 326 -0.59 3.15 27.14
CA GLU A 326 0.24 3.89 26.19
C GLU A 326 1.50 3.12 25.81
N GLY A 327 2.02 3.37 24.61
CA GLY A 327 3.21 2.70 24.07
C GLY A 327 3.11 1.17 24.17
N ALA A 328 4.19 0.50 24.58
CA ALA A 328 4.21 -0.96 24.74
C ALA A 328 3.29 -1.51 25.85
N HIS A 329 2.80 -0.64 26.74
CA HIS A 329 1.80 -0.99 27.75
C HIS A 329 0.38 -0.67 27.27
N GLY A 330 0.20 -0.15 26.07
CA GLY A 330 -1.11 0.08 25.46
C GLY A 330 -1.74 -1.20 24.92
N VAL A 331 -3.06 -1.17 24.84
CA VAL A 331 -3.87 -2.13 24.11
C VAL A 331 -3.85 -1.76 22.62
N ALA A 332 -3.79 -2.77 21.75
CA ALA A 332 -3.85 -2.56 20.31
C ALA A 332 -5.13 -3.14 19.72
N VAL A 333 -5.85 -2.32 18.95
CA VAL A 333 -6.79 -2.77 17.92
C VAL A 333 -6.15 -2.42 16.59
N THR A 334 -5.78 -3.41 15.80
CA THR A 334 -4.93 -3.23 14.60
C THR A 334 -5.40 -4.09 13.46
N ASP A 335 -4.96 -3.76 12.26
CA ASP A 335 -5.09 -4.61 11.08
C ASP A 335 -6.55 -4.83 10.67
N ALA A 336 -7.29 -3.75 10.43
CA ALA A 336 -8.70 -3.85 10.09
C ALA A 336 -8.94 -4.47 8.69
N CYS A 337 -9.95 -5.33 8.61
CA CYS A 337 -10.53 -5.81 7.36
C CYS A 337 -12.05 -5.66 7.40
N ALA A 338 -12.63 -4.97 6.41
CA ALA A 338 -14.05 -4.61 6.43
C ALA A 338 -14.82 -5.14 5.22
N VAL A 339 -16.10 -5.45 5.42
CA VAL A 339 -17.02 -5.96 4.37
C VAL A 339 -18.44 -5.46 4.62
N GLN A 340 -19.19 -5.15 3.54
CA GLN A 340 -20.63 -4.91 3.62
C GLN A 340 -21.39 -6.20 3.31
N ASP A 341 -22.33 -6.58 4.17
CA ASP A 341 -23.17 -7.76 3.96
C ASP A 341 -24.38 -7.50 3.03
N ARG A 342 -25.18 -8.54 2.81
CA ARG A 342 -26.33 -8.46 1.90
C ARG A 342 -27.46 -7.54 2.40
N THR A 343 -27.49 -7.26 3.70
CA THR A 343 -28.47 -6.39 4.34
C THR A 343 -28.06 -4.91 4.32
N GLY A 344 -26.79 -4.64 4.01
CA GLY A 344 -26.21 -3.30 4.00
C GLY A 344 -25.41 -2.97 5.26
N ARG A 345 -25.39 -3.87 6.25
CA ARG A 345 -24.58 -3.73 7.46
C ARG A 345 -23.10 -3.88 7.13
N ILE A 346 -22.28 -3.01 7.73
CA ILE A 346 -20.83 -3.06 7.65
C ILE A 346 -20.32 -3.91 8.81
N HIS A 347 -19.42 -4.83 8.52
CA HIS A 347 -18.64 -5.59 9.49
C HIS A 347 -17.19 -5.15 9.35
N VAL A 348 -16.55 -4.76 10.45
CA VAL A 348 -15.09 -4.60 10.51
C VAL A 348 -14.56 -5.61 11.50
N LEU A 349 -13.59 -6.41 11.05
CA LEU A 349 -12.83 -7.34 11.89
C LEU A 349 -11.43 -6.78 12.05
N ALA A 350 -10.85 -6.93 13.23
CA ALA A 350 -9.50 -6.49 13.53
C ALA A 350 -8.85 -7.39 14.59
N ASP A 351 -7.53 -7.36 14.62
CA ASP A 351 -6.75 -8.01 15.67
C ASP A 351 -6.84 -7.19 16.96
N PHE A 352 -6.99 -7.88 18.09
CA PHE A 352 -7.08 -7.29 19.42
C PHE A 352 -6.02 -7.89 20.34
N TYR A 353 -5.14 -7.04 20.85
CA TYR A 353 -4.05 -7.43 21.73
C TYR A 353 -4.16 -6.72 23.08
N PRO A 354 -4.22 -7.45 24.21
CA PRO A 354 -4.02 -6.84 25.51
C PRO A 354 -2.58 -6.31 25.64
N ALA A 355 -2.36 -5.42 26.60
CA ALA A 355 -1.08 -4.75 26.81
C ALA A 355 0.12 -5.71 26.83
N GLN A 356 1.24 -5.26 26.25
CA GLN A 356 2.49 -6.02 26.14
C GLN A 356 2.38 -7.32 25.33
N THR A 357 1.37 -7.42 24.46
CA THR A 357 1.16 -8.56 23.56
C THR A 357 1.33 -8.09 22.13
N GLY A 358 1.98 -8.90 21.30
CA GLY A 358 2.06 -8.78 19.86
C GLY A 358 2.26 -10.14 19.22
N LEU A 359 2.35 -10.20 17.89
CA LEU A 359 2.39 -11.45 17.11
C LEU A 359 3.40 -12.48 17.67
N LEU A 360 4.61 -12.05 18.03
CA LEU A 360 5.69 -12.94 18.50
C LEU A 360 5.62 -13.32 19.99
N THR A 361 4.70 -12.73 20.77
CA THR A 361 4.62 -12.95 22.22
C THR A 361 3.27 -13.52 22.65
N CYS A 362 2.44 -13.95 21.71
CA CYS A 362 1.13 -14.51 22.00
C CYS A 362 1.24 -15.90 22.63
N ALA A 363 0.47 -16.12 23.70
CA ALA A 363 0.20 -17.45 24.23
C ALA A 363 -0.65 -18.28 23.25
N PRO A 364 -0.49 -19.61 23.23
CA PRO A 364 -1.34 -20.48 22.41
C PRO A 364 -2.80 -20.47 22.85
N GLY A 365 -3.68 -20.64 21.86
CA GLY A 365 -5.12 -20.86 22.04
C GLY A 365 -6.00 -19.61 21.96
N PRO A 366 -7.33 -19.80 21.96
CA PRO A 366 -8.29 -18.73 21.71
C PRO A 366 -8.54 -17.81 22.91
N GLY A 367 -8.20 -18.24 24.13
CA GLY A 367 -8.48 -17.47 25.35
C GLY A 367 -9.96 -17.30 25.67
N MET A 368 -10.83 -18.08 25.04
CA MET A 368 -12.28 -18.12 25.28
C MET A 368 -12.86 -19.44 24.75
N ASP A 369 -14.07 -19.77 25.16
CA ASP A 369 -14.89 -20.88 24.66
C ASP A 369 -16.39 -20.56 24.83
N GLU A 370 -17.27 -21.53 24.59
CA GLU A 370 -18.73 -21.37 24.73
C GLU A 370 -19.17 -20.87 26.13
N ALA A 371 -18.39 -21.13 27.18
CA ALA A 371 -18.70 -20.65 28.53
C ALA A 371 -18.29 -19.19 28.76
N GLY A 372 -17.37 -18.68 27.93
CA GLY A 372 -16.99 -17.27 27.87
C GLY A 372 -15.49 -17.03 27.87
N ILE A 373 -15.10 -15.80 28.18
CA ILE A 373 -13.72 -15.31 28.04
C ILE A 373 -12.87 -15.73 29.24
N VAL A 374 -11.69 -16.30 28.98
CA VAL A 374 -10.74 -16.73 30.02
C VAL A 374 -9.92 -15.54 30.50
N VAL A 375 -9.93 -15.32 31.82
CA VAL A 375 -9.03 -14.38 32.49
C VAL A 375 -8.21 -15.11 33.56
N GLN A 376 -6.94 -14.73 33.69
CA GLN A 376 -5.96 -15.39 34.54
C GLN A 376 -5.56 -14.48 35.70
N GLY A 377 -5.58 -15.03 36.91
CA GLY A 377 -5.07 -14.38 38.12
C GLY A 377 -3.70 -14.91 38.56
N GLU A 378 -3.28 -14.48 39.74
CA GLU A 378 -2.01 -14.92 40.33
C GLU A 378 -1.91 -16.46 40.43
N ARG A 379 -0.68 -16.97 40.27
CA ARG A 379 -0.35 -18.42 40.39
C ARG A 379 -1.14 -19.33 39.43
N GLY A 380 -1.67 -18.77 38.33
CA GLY A 380 -2.37 -19.54 37.29
C GLY A 380 -3.83 -19.83 37.58
N ALA A 381 -4.44 -19.15 38.56
CA ALA A 381 -5.87 -19.26 38.79
C ALA A 381 -6.65 -18.80 37.55
N GLN A 382 -7.61 -19.60 37.09
CA GLN A 382 -8.45 -19.27 35.93
C GLN A 382 -9.85 -18.87 36.36
N TYR A 383 -10.36 -17.84 35.71
CA TYR A 383 -11.71 -17.34 35.87
C TYR A 383 -12.33 -17.10 34.49
N ARG A 384 -13.63 -16.87 34.47
CA ARG A 384 -14.37 -16.61 33.23
C ARG A 384 -15.25 -15.39 33.36
N ILE A 385 -15.28 -14.61 32.29
CA ILE A 385 -16.34 -13.63 32.04
C ILE A 385 -17.41 -14.38 31.23
N PRO A 386 -18.60 -14.65 31.77
CA PRO A 386 -19.62 -15.42 31.07
C PRO A 386 -20.08 -14.75 29.79
N GLY A 387 -20.17 -15.52 28.70
CA GLY A 387 -20.60 -15.02 27.39
C GLY A 387 -19.50 -14.28 26.62
N ASN A 388 -19.90 -13.33 25.78
CA ASN A 388 -18.97 -12.53 24.97
C ASN A 388 -18.50 -11.27 25.71
N TRP A 389 -17.80 -10.36 25.01
CA TRP A 389 -17.27 -9.14 25.61
C TRP A 389 -18.37 -8.33 26.33
N PRO A 390 -18.15 -7.85 27.56
CA PRO A 390 -19.17 -7.14 28.32
C PRO A 390 -19.67 -5.87 27.63
N SER A 391 -20.97 -5.61 27.73
CA SER A 391 -21.58 -4.30 27.39
C SER A 391 -21.96 -3.48 28.64
N ARG A 392 -21.77 -4.09 29.82
CA ARG A 392 -22.05 -3.57 31.15
C ARG A 392 -21.26 -4.39 32.17
N PRO A 393 -21.13 -3.94 33.43
CA PRO A 393 -20.48 -4.73 34.48
C PRO A 393 -21.03 -6.17 34.53
N THR A 394 -20.14 -7.13 34.28
CA THR A 394 -20.46 -8.55 34.17
C THR A 394 -19.67 -9.33 35.19
N ARG A 395 -20.38 -10.12 36.01
CA ARG A 395 -19.83 -10.90 37.11
C ARG A 395 -18.88 -12.00 36.61
N VAL A 396 -17.66 -11.99 37.10
CA VAL A 396 -16.65 -13.02 36.83
C VAL A 396 -16.93 -14.26 37.68
N VAL A 397 -16.78 -15.44 37.09
CA VAL A 397 -17.00 -16.74 37.75
C VAL A 397 -15.71 -17.54 37.83
N SER A 398 -15.57 -18.30 38.91
CA SER A 398 -14.55 -19.34 39.09
C SER A 398 -15.20 -20.73 39.01
N GLU A 399 -14.40 -21.80 39.07
CA GLU A 399 -14.93 -23.17 39.22
C GLU A 399 -15.82 -23.32 40.47
N ALA A 400 -15.55 -22.56 41.53
CA ALA A 400 -16.32 -22.59 42.78
C ALA A 400 -17.60 -21.74 42.73
N GLY A 401 -17.85 -21.01 41.64
CA GLY A 401 -19.01 -20.12 41.47
C GLY A 401 -18.64 -18.64 41.30
N PRO A 402 -19.64 -17.73 41.41
CA PRO A 402 -19.46 -16.29 41.24
C PRO A 402 -18.43 -15.70 42.20
N THR A 403 -17.67 -14.71 41.73
CA THR A 403 -16.63 -14.02 42.50
C THR A 403 -17.03 -12.60 42.88
N GLU A 404 -16.20 -11.91 43.65
CA GLU A 404 -16.38 -10.48 43.95
C GLU A 404 -16.11 -9.56 42.75
N TRP A 405 -15.56 -10.10 41.67
CA TRP A 405 -15.09 -9.36 40.51
C TRP A 405 -16.17 -9.16 39.45
N GLU A 406 -16.20 -7.97 38.85
CA GLU A 406 -16.99 -7.65 37.66
C GLU A 406 -16.10 -6.96 36.62
N VAL A 407 -16.38 -7.17 35.33
CA VAL A 407 -15.67 -6.51 34.23
C VAL A 407 -16.65 -5.67 33.43
N ASP A 408 -16.29 -4.42 33.15
CA ASP A 408 -17.07 -3.50 32.32
C ASP A 408 -16.60 -3.48 30.86
N ALA A 409 -17.32 -2.77 29.99
CA ALA A 409 -17.12 -2.77 28.55
C ALA A 409 -15.77 -2.24 28.06
N ASP A 410 -15.10 -1.39 28.84
CA ASP A 410 -13.75 -0.88 28.56
C ASP A 410 -12.62 -1.75 29.16
N GLY A 411 -12.98 -2.91 29.73
CA GLY A 411 -12.07 -3.81 30.43
C GLY A 411 -11.80 -3.43 31.89
N THR A 412 -12.44 -2.38 32.42
CA THR A 412 -12.29 -2.00 33.82
C THR A 412 -12.72 -3.14 34.73
N LEU A 413 -11.84 -3.50 35.65
CA LEU A 413 -12.08 -4.51 36.66
C LEU A 413 -12.63 -3.84 37.92
N LEU A 414 -13.76 -4.31 38.40
CA LEU A 414 -14.39 -3.86 39.64
C LEU A 414 -14.31 -4.97 40.69
N ARG A 415 -14.07 -4.59 41.95
CA ARG A 415 -14.17 -5.45 43.12
C ARG A 415 -15.21 -4.88 44.06
N ASP A 416 -16.29 -5.62 44.31
CA ASP A 416 -17.42 -5.15 45.14
C ASP A 416 -17.92 -3.75 44.71
N GLY A 417 -17.98 -3.52 43.39
CA GLY A 417 -18.42 -2.26 42.78
C GLY A 417 -17.39 -1.12 42.76
N HIS A 418 -16.16 -1.34 43.23
CA HIS A 418 -15.10 -0.33 43.25
C HIS A 418 -14.01 -0.64 42.21
N PRO A 419 -13.44 0.36 41.51
CA PRO A 419 -12.35 0.14 40.55
C PRO A 419 -11.14 -0.58 41.16
N ALA A 420 -10.64 -1.58 40.45
CA ALA A 420 -9.59 -2.50 40.89
C ALA A 420 -8.61 -2.86 39.77
N GLY A 421 -8.42 -1.95 38.80
CA GLY A 421 -7.50 -2.10 37.67
C GLY A 421 -8.24 -2.27 36.34
N ASN A 422 -7.53 -2.71 35.30
CA ASN A 422 -8.11 -3.05 34.00
C ASN A 422 -7.52 -4.37 33.49
N ILE A 423 -8.39 -5.31 33.11
CA ILE A 423 -7.98 -6.67 32.73
C ILE A 423 -7.09 -6.72 31.49
N LEU A 424 -7.08 -5.64 30.70
CA LEU A 424 -6.29 -5.51 29.47
C LEU A 424 -4.89 -4.95 29.71
N HIS A 425 -4.61 -4.42 30.90
CA HIS A 425 -3.39 -3.65 31.18
C HIS A 425 -2.68 -4.11 32.45
N ASP A 426 -3.29 -3.84 33.61
CA ASP A 426 -2.72 -4.10 34.93
C ASP A 426 -3.86 -4.29 35.94
N ALA A 427 -4.02 -5.54 36.37
CA ALA A 427 -5.11 -5.98 37.23
C ALA A 427 -4.78 -7.32 37.88
N ALA A 428 -5.47 -7.63 39.00
CA ALA A 428 -5.31 -8.89 39.72
C ALA A 428 -5.76 -10.12 38.90
N ILE A 429 -6.67 -9.93 37.94
CA ILE A 429 -7.00 -10.89 36.89
C ILE A 429 -6.87 -10.19 35.54
N GLN A 430 -6.30 -10.87 34.56
CA GLN A 430 -5.98 -10.29 33.25
C GLN A 430 -6.47 -11.18 32.12
N LEU A 431 -6.79 -10.58 30.98
CA LEU A 431 -7.08 -11.33 29.76
C LEU A 431 -5.87 -12.18 29.37
N LEU A 432 -6.12 -13.38 28.83
CA LEU A 432 -5.04 -14.20 28.27
C LEU A 432 -4.24 -13.37 27.25
N LYS A 433 -2.91 -13.34 27.41
CA LYS A 433 -2.02 -12.60 26.50
C LYS A 433 -1.83 -13.35 25.18
N THR A 434 -2.87 -13.36 24.36
CA THR A 434 -2.90 -13.97 23.04
C THR A 434 -3.47 -12.99 22.00
N ALA A 435 -3.31 -13.30 20.71
CA ALA A 435 -4.00 -12.56 19.64
C ALA A 435 -5.47 -12.98 19.62
N HIS A 436 -6.35 -12.01 19.83
CA HIS A 436 -7.79 -12.17 19.67
C HIS A 436 -8.26 -11.57 18.35
N VAL A 437 -9.35 -12.08 17.79
CA VAL A 437 -10.04 -11.46 16.66
C VAL A 437 -11.36 -10.91 17.14
N ALA A 438 -11.58 -9.63 16.88
CA ALA A 438 -12.76 -8.90 17.30
C ALA A 438 -13.53 -8.37 16.08
N THR A 439 -14.85 -8.21 16.24
CA THR A 439 -15.71 -7.59 15.23
C THR A 439 -16.57 -6.48 15.81
N TRP A 440 -16.75 -5.43 15.00
CA TRP A 440 -17.70 -4.34 15.21
C TRP A 440 -18.60 -4.21 13.98
N THR A 441 -19.84 -3.77 14.20
CA THR A 441 -20.82 -3.63 13.13
C THR A 441 -21.45 -2.24 13.11
N SER A 442 -21.84 -1.79 11.92
CA SER A 442 -22.55 -0.54 11.70
C SER A 442 -23.73 -0.73 10.76
N ASP A 443 -24.89 -0.19 11.15
CA ASP A 443 -26.14 -0.20 10.37
C ASP A 443 -26.43 1.16 9.69
N ASP A 444 -25.51 2.12 9.81
CA ASP A 444 -25.68 3.52 9.38
C ASP A 444 -24.46 4.05 8.59
N GLU A 445 -23.85 3.19 7.78
CA GLU A 445 -22.69 3.51 6.94
C GLU A 445 -21.51 4.08 7.74
N GLY A 446 -21.19 3.42 8.85
CA GLY A 446 -20.04 3.73 9.70
C GLY A 446 -20.21 4.99 10.55
N ALA A 447 -21.42 5.55 10.70
CA ALA A 447 -21.64 6.71 11.57
C ALA A 447 -21.54 6.31 13.05
N THR A 448 -22.11 5.16 13.40
CA THR A 448 -22.06 4.56 14.72
C THR A 448 -21.69 3.08 14.64
N TRP A 449 -21.14 2.57 15.74
CA TRP A 449 -20.59 1.21 15.81
C TRP A 449 -21.14 0.47 17.03
N SER A 450 -21.35 -0.83 16.88
CA SER A 450 -21.71 -1.73 17.99
C SER A 450 -20.59 -1.79 19.04
N GLY A 451 -20.89 -2.38 20.21
CA GLY A 451 -19.82 -2.85 21.10
C GLY A 451 -18.98 -3.96 20.45
N MET A 452 -17.79 -4.20 21.01
CA MET A 452 -16.89 -5.26 20.56
C MET A 452 -17.54 -6.64 20.73
N ARG A 453 -17.37 -7.52 19.74
CA ARG A 453 -17.64 -8.95 19.86
C ARG A 453 -16.36 -9.73 19.57
N LEU A 454 -15.90 -10.55 20.50
CA LEU A 454 -14.80 -11.48 20.25
C LEU A 454 -15.30 -12.70 19.50
N ILE A 455 -14.54 -13.16 18.51
CA ILE A 455 -14.85 -14.37 17.73
C ILE A 455 -13.69 -15.37 17.76
N THR A 456 -12.73 -15.19 18.68
CA THR A 456 -11.45 -15.91 18.65
C THR A 456 -11.65 -17.42 18.76
N ASP A 457 -12.56 -17.91 19.59
CA ASP A 457 -12.91 -19.34 19.69
C ASP A 457 -13.57 -19.91 18.44
N GLU A 458 -14.26 -19.06 17.67
CA GLU A 458 -14.91 -19.48 16.42
C GLU A 458 -13.88 -19.76 15.30
N VAL A 459 -12.68 -19.16 15.38
CA VAL A 459 -11.71 -19.15 14.27
C VAL A 459 -10.32 -19.67 14.61
N LYS A 460 -9.91 -19.65 15.88
CA LYS A 460 -8.53 -19.95 16.32
C LYS A 460 -8.46 -21.25 17.13
N ASP A 461 -7.61 -22.17 16.67
CA ASP A 461 -7.40 -23.45 17.34
C ASP A 461 -6.48 -23.32 18.57
N GLU A 462 -6.56 -24.27 19.51
CA GLU A 462 -5.78 -24.30 20.75
C GLU A 462 -4.25 -24.25 20.56
N TRP A 463 -3.75 -24.80 19.45
CA TRP A 463 -2.32 -24.90 19.18
C TRP A 463 -1.75 -23.62 18.53
N MET A 464 -2.60 -22.74 18.02
CA MET A 464 -2.16 -21.50 17.34
C MET A 464 -1.74 -20.47 18.38
N THR A 465 -0.52 -19.95 18.26
CA THR A 465 -0.08 -18.79 19.03
C THR A 465 -0.64 -17.51 18.42
N PHE A 466 -0.68 -17.41 17.09
CA PHE A 466 -1.26 -16.30 16.36
C PHE A 466 -2.29 -16.75 15.33
N LEU A 467 -3.41 -16.03 15.29
CA LEU A 467 -4.30 -15.93 14.15
C LEU A 467 -4.82 -14.49 14.12
N GLY A 468 -4.70 -13.85 12.97
CA GLY A 468 -5.19 -12.50 12.74
C GLY A 468 -5.74 -12.32 11.34
N VAL A 469 -6.46 -11.23 11.14
CA VAL A 469 -6.98 -10.89 9.81
C VAL A 469 -5.88 -10.31 8.94
N ALA A 470 -5.97 -10.51 7.63
CA ALA A 470 -5.16 -9.75 6.69
C ALA A 470 -5.91 -8.44 6.38
N PRO A 471 -5.27 -7.28 6.58
CA PRO A 471 -5.96 -6.01 6.53
C PRO A 471 -6.42 -5.66 5.10
N GLY A 472 -7.39 -4.75 5.01
CA GLY A 472 -7.93 -4.29 3.73
C GLY A 472 -9.43 -4.55 3.60
N SER A 473 -9.81 -5.24 2.53
CA SER A 473 -11.21 -5.39 2.14
C SER A 473 -11.61 -6.87 2.13
N GLY A 474 -12.71 -7.18 2.79
CA GLY A 474 -13.39 -8.45 2.67
C GLY A 474 -14.32 -8.48 1.46
N LEU A 475 -14.96 -9.63 1.26
CA LEU A 475 -15.81 -9.90 0.11
C LEU A 475 -17.14 -10.50 0.54
N CYS A 476 -18.25 -9.92 0.06
CA CYS A 476 -19.55 -10.58 0.07
C CYS A 476 -19.76 -11.21 -1.31
N LEU A 477 -19.78 -12.54 -1.38
CA LEU A 477 -19.90 -13.25 -2.65
C LEU A 477 -21.23 -12.93 -3.33
N THR A 478 -21.16 -12.75 -4.65
CA THR A 478 -22.33 -12.39 -5.47
C THR A 478 -22.83 -13.55 -6.31
N ARG A 479 -21.99 -14.57 -6.55
CA ARG A 479 -22.29 -15.68 -7.45
C ARG A 479 -22.77 -16.93 -6.71
N ALA A 480 -23.68 -17.67 -7.35
CA ALA A 480 -24.14 -18.96 -6.85
C ALA A 480 -23.00 -20.02 -6.89
N PRO A 481 -23.03 -21.02 -5.99
CA PRO A 481 -24.05 -21.28 -4.97
C PRO A 481 -23.84 -20.54 -3.65
N PHE A 482 -22.79 -19.73 -3.52
CA PHE A 482 -22.37 -19.12 -2.25
C PHE A 482 -22.74 -17.64 -2.10
N ALA A 483 -23.63 -17.13 -2.95
CA ALA A 483 -24.05 -15.73 -2.91
C ALA A 483 -24.55 -15.33 -1.50
N GLY A 484 -24.02 -14.23 -0.97
CA GLY A 484 -24.28 -13.73 0.38
C GLY A 484 -23.25 -14.14 1.43
N ARG A 485 -22.42 -15.17 1.18
CA ARG A 485 -21.32 -15.54 2.07
C ARG A 485 -20.32 -14.39 2.21
N LEU A 486 -19.92 -14.10 3.44
CA LEU A 486 -18.86 -13.14 3.75
C LEU A 486 -17.53 -13.86 3.88
N LEU A 487 -16.47 -13.25 3.35
CA LEU A 487 -15.09 -13.71 3.42
C LEU A 487 -14.20 -12.59 3.94
N ILE A 488 -13.40 -12.90 4.94
CA ILE A 488 -12.35 -12.03 5.48
C ILE A 488 -11.01 -12.77 5.36
N PRO A 489 -10.05 -12.23 4.59
CA PRO A 489 -8.70 -12.77 4.56
C PRO A 489 -8.04 -12.81 5.94
N ALA A 490 -7.31 -13.88 6.22
CA ALA A 490 -6.63 -14.10 7.50
C ALA A 490 -5.38 -14.96 7.33
N TYR A 491 -4.56 -15.04 8.37
CA TYR A 491 -3.44 -15.97 8.43
C TYR A 491 -3.18 -16.39 9.87
N PHE A 492 -2.55 -17.55 10.04
CA PHE A 492 -2.22 -18.10 11.35
C PHE A 492 -0.81 -18.66 11.36
N SER A 493 -0.23 -18.75 12.54
CA SER A 493 1.11 -19.30 12.75
C SER A 493 1.09 -20.82 12.84
N THR A 494 2.21 -21.47 12.51
CA THR A 494 2.50 -22.84 12.94
C THR A 494 2.55 -22.96 14.45
N GLU A 495 2.49 -24.18 14.98
CA GLU A 495 2.51 -24.44 16.43
C GLU A 495 3.81 -23.96 17.10
N ASP A 496 4.94 -24.02 16.39
CA ASP A 496 6.23 -23.49 16.85
C ASP A 496 6.39 -21.97 16.61
N SER A 497 5.35 -21.31 16.09
CA SER A 497 5.28 -19.87 15.80
C SER A 497 6.26 -19.35 14.75
N ARG A 498 6.88 -20.23 13.94
CA ARG A 498 7.93 -19.83 13.00
C ARG A 498 7.41 -19.50 11.61
N GLN A 499 6.39 -20.21 11.14
CA GLN A 499 5.86 -20.06 9.79
C GLN A 499 4.39 -19.68 9.84
N HIS A 500 3.86 -19.20 8.72
CA HIS A 500 2.47 -18.73 8.64
C HIS A 500 1.75 -19.23 7.38
N SER A 501 0.45 -19.46 7.51
CA SER A 501 -0.41 -19.91 6.42
C SER A 501 -1.61 -19.00 6.25
N ALA A 502 -1.84 -18.55 5.01
CA ALA A 502 -3.01 -17.80 4.61
C ALA A 502 -4.27 -18.68 4.62
N THR A 503 -5.38 -18.12 5.06
CA THR A 503 -6.70 -18.75 5.19
C THR A 503 -7.81 -17.70 5.07
N MET A 504 -9.07 -18.12 5.17
CA MET A 504 -10.23 -17.21 5.19
C MET A 504 -11.06 -17.42 6.44
N LEU A 505 -11.61 -16.33 6.99
CA LEU A 505 -12.75 -16.38 7.89
C LEU A 505 -14.02 -16.27 7.07
N ILE A 506 -14.97 -17.16 7.34
CA ILE A 506 -16.17 -17.35 6.53
C ILE A 506 -17.40 -17.18 7.40
N SER A 507 -18.36 -16.39 6.94
CA SER A 507 -19.70 -16.31 7.53
C SER A 507 -20.77 -16.60 6.48
N ASP A 508 -21.69 -17.49 6.81
CA ASP A 508 -22.84 -17.90 5.98
C ASP A 508 -24.18 -17.33 6.52
N ASP A 509 -24.15 -16.52 7.59
CA ASP A 509 -25.32 -16.06 8.34
C ASP A 509 -25.32 -14.55 8.64
N ASP A 510 -24.80 -13.77 7.68
CA ASP A 510 -24.71 -12.30 7.75
C ASP A 510 -23.85 -11.82 8.93
N GLY A 511 -22.73 -12.50 9.19
CA GLY A 511 -21.72 -12.12 10.19
C GLY A 511 -22.11 -12.45 11.64
N ARG A 512 -23.12 -13.29 11.87
CA ARG A 512 -23.54 -13.70 13.22
C ARG A 512 -22.61 -14.75 13.80
N SER A 513 -22.13 -15.68 12.97
CA SER A 513 -21.07 -16.63 13.30
C SER A 513 -20.02 -16.65 12.21
N TRP A 514 -18.81 -17.02 12.61
CA TRP A 514 -17.64 -17.17 11.76
C TRP A 514 -17.07 -18.58 11.91
N ARG A 515 -16.33 -18.99 10.90
CA ARG A 515 -15.49 -20.20 10.95
C ARG A 515 -14.27 -19.98 10.08
N ARG A 516 -13.18 -20.68 10.38
CA ARG A 516 -12.00 -20.69 9.54
C ARG A 516 -12.17 -21.69 8.37
N GLY A 517 -11.79 -21.27 7.17
CA GLY A 517 -11.65 -22.14 5.99
C GLY A 517 -10.36 -22.96 6.04
N GLY A 518 -10.14 -23.81 5.03
CA GLY A 518 -8.85 -24.45 4.84
C GLY A 518 -7.76 -23.41 4.55
N SER A 519 -6.50 -23.74 4.84
CA SER A 519 -5.38 -22.92 4.38
C SER A 519 -4.94 -23.33 2.97
N VAL A 520 -4.22 -22.45 2.28
CA VAL A 520 -3.55 -22.80 1.02
C VAL A 520 -2.58 -23.99 1.23
N ARG A 521 -1.97 -24.11 2.41
CA ARG A 521 -1.02 -25.18 2.74
C ARG A 521 -1.67 -26.55 2.91
N ALA A 522 -2.90 -26.62 3.43
CA ALA A 522 -3.64 -27.89 3.54
C ALA A 522 -3.78 -28.58 2.17
N ALA A 523 -4.05 -27.80 1.13
CA ALA A 523 -4.19 -28.28 -0.24
C ALA A 523 -2.86 -28.78 -0.83
N THR A 524 -1.79 -28.04 -0.58
CA THR A 524 -0.43 -28.40 -1.00
C THR A 524 -0.02 -29.77 -0.43
N HIS A 525 -0.23 -29.99 0.87
CA HIS A 525 0.05 -31.28 1.52
C HIS A 525 -0.79 -32.44 0.94
N ALA A 526 -2.06 -32.20 0.62
CA ALA A 526 -2.93 -33.23 0.03
C ALA A 526 -2.51 -33.64 -1.39
N SER A 527 -1.92 -32.71 -2.16
CA SER A 527 -1.51 -32.94 -3.54
C SER A 527 -0.11 -33.54 -3.69
N GLY A 528 0.75 -33.42 -2.67
CA GLY A 528 2.14 -33.88 -2.69
C GLY A 528 3.02 -33.21 -3.76
N LYS A 529 2.55 -32.10 -4.33
CA LYS A 529 3.24 -31.32 -5.35
C LYS A 529 3.01 -29.84 -5.09
N ASP A 530 4.09 -29.13 -4.87
CA ASP A 530 4.08 -27.69 -4.74
C ASP A 530 4.43 -27.16 -6.14
N GLY A 531 3.67 -26.22 -6.69
CA GLY A 531 4.04 -25.55 -7.96
C GLY A 531 5.31 -24.71 -7.87
N VAL A 532 6.05 -24.85 -6.76
CA VAL A 532 7.05 -23.93 -6.20
C VAL A 532 8.36 -24.67 -5.84
N GLY A 533 8.48 -25.97 -6.16
CA GLY A 533 9.71 -26.77 -5.98
C GLY A 533 9.51 -28.07 -5.18
N ASP A 534 10.60 -28.81 -4.96
CA ASP A 534 10.65 -30.03 -4.14
C ASP A 534 10.90 -29.66 -2.66
N HIS A 535 9.86 -29.26 -1.92
CA HIS A 535 9.96 -28.84 -0.51
C HIS A 535 9.45 -29.92 0.46
N GLU A 536 9.94 -29.95 1.71
CA GLU A 536 9.56 -30.97 2.70
C GLU A 536 8.06 -30.95 3.06
N ALA A 537 7.46 -32.14 3.08
CA ALA A 537 6.05 -32.37 3.37
C ALA A 537 5.72 -32.22 4.87
N GLY A 538 5.43 -30.99 5.29
CA GLY A 538 4.77 -30.68 6.57
C GLY A 538 3.32 -30.23 6.38
N THR A 539 2.45 -30.52 7.35
CA THR A 539 1.07 -30.01 7.43
C THR A 539 1.06 -28.50 7.71
N GLU A 540 -0.09 -27.84 7.57
CA GLU A 540 -0.28 -26.42 7.95
C GLU A 540 0.09 -26.11 9.42
N ARG A 541 0.14 -27.12 10.29
CA ARG A 541 0.51 -26.96 11.71
C ARG A 541 2.02 -26.97 11.97
N ASN A 542 2.81 -27.61 11.11
CA ASN A 542 4.19 -28.01 11.45
C ASN A 542 5.22 -27.92 10.33
N PHE A 543 4.90 -27.27 9.20
CA PHE A 543 5.90 -27.01 8.18
C PHE A 543 6.94 -25.99 8.67
N THR A 544 8.19 -26.17 8.24
CA THR A 544 9.33 -25.40 8.75
C THR A 544 10.02 -24.56 7.67
N ASP A 545 9.74 -24.82 6.39
CA ASP A 545 10.34 -24.11 5.27
C ASP A 545 9.77 -22.67 5.14
N PRO A 546 10.62 -21.63 5.30
CA PRO A 546 10.21 -20.23 5.12
C PRO A 546 9.69 -19.90 3.73
N ALA A 547 10.12 -20.60 2.68
CA ALA A 547 9.62 -20.37 1.32
C ALA A 547 8.11 -20.63 1.24
N MET A 548 7.60 -21.56 2.05
CA MET A 548 6.19 -21.94 2.04
C MET A 548 5.29 -21.00 2.86
N THR A 549 5.85 -19.97 3.50
CA THR A 549 5.06 -19.01 4.29
C THR A 549 4.22 -18.10 3.39
N MET A 550 2.93 -18.03 3.72
CA MET A 550 1.98 -17.09 3.16
C MET A 550 1.30 -16.34 4.30
N THR A 551 1.48 -15.03 4.36
CA THR A 551 0.91 -14.18 5.42
C THR A 551 -0.30 -13.41 4.89
N GLU A 552 -0.22 -12.08 4.85
CA GLU A 552 -1.29 -11.20 4.45
C GLU A 552 -1.71 -11.47 3.01
N SER A 553 -3.02 -11.51 2.78
CA SER A 553 -3.59 -11.85 1.48
C SER A 553 -4.80 -10.99 1.17
N THR A 554 -5.14 -10.93 -0.11
CA THR A 554 -6.33 -10.28 -0.66
C THR A 554 -7.05 -11.25 -1.59
N ILE A 555 -8.35 -11.04 -1.78
CA ILE A 555 -9.21 -11.91 -2.59
C ILE A 555 -10.06 -11.14 -3.60
N VAL A 556 -10.42 -11.79 -4.70
CA VAL A 556 -11.43 -11.32 -5.66
C VAL A 556 -12.35 -12.45 -6.11
N GLU A 557 -13.61 -12.13 -6.37
CA GLU A 557 -14.55 -13.07 -7.02
C GLU A 557 -14.40 -12.99 -8.54
N THR A 558 -14.19 -14.14 -9.19
CA THR A 558 -14.13 -14.27 -10.65
C THR A 558 -15.12 -15.34 -11.11
N GLU A 559 -15.24 -15.53 -12.43
CA GLU A 559 -16.05 -16.62 -12.98
C GLU A 559 -15.52 -18.02 -12.61
N ARG A 560 -14.23 -18.13 -12.28
CA ARG A 560 -13.58 -19.39 -11.90
C ARG A 560 -13.80 -19.74 -10.44
N GLY A 561 -14.17 -18.77 -9.61
CA GLY A 561 -14.25 -18.90 -8.15
C GLY A 561 -13.58 -17.71 -7.47
N ILE A 562 -13.02 -17.93 -6.29
CA ILE A 562 -12.31 -16.90 -5.52
C ILE A 562 -10.82 -17.04 -5.77
N GLU A 563 -10.21 -15.97 -6.25
CA GLU A 563 -8.75 -15.90 -6.41
C GLU A 563 -8.13 -15.19 -5.22
N LEU A 564 -7.05 -15.76 -4.70
CA LEU A 564 -6.28 -15.27 -3.57
C LEU A 564 -4.89 -14.88 -4.06
N PHE A 565 -4.40 -13.72 -3.61
CA PHE A 565 -3.04 -13.25 -3.80
C PHE A 565 -2.42 -13.00 -2.42
N ALA A 566 -1.23 -13.54 -2.16
CA ALA A 566 -0.61 -13.46 -0.84
C ALA A 566 0.82 -12.92 -0.88
N ARG A 567 1.16 -12.20 0.19
CA ARG A 567 2.53 -11.88 0.57
C ARG A 567 3.28 -13.16 0.95
N SER A 568 4.51 -13.28 0.46
CA SER A 568 5.40 -14.42 0.71
C SER A 568 6.86 -13.98 0.63
N GLN A 569 7.80 -14.92 0.72
CA GLN A 569 9.23 -14.67 0.51
C GLN A 569 9.68 -14.91 -0.95
N HIS A 570 8.73 -15.14 -1.86
CA HIS A 570 9.02 -15.38 -3.28
C HIS A 570 9.33 -14.08 -4.02
N GLN A 571 10.03 -14.21 -5.16
CA GLN A 571 10.28 -13.09 -6.06
C GLN A 571 9.01 -12.60 -6.75
N HIS A 572 7.96 -13.42 -6.78
CA HIS A 572 6.67 -13.08 -7.35
C HIS A 572 5.52 -13.43 -6.41
N VAL A 573 4.37 -12.81 -6.65
CA VAL A 573 3.15 -13.03 -5.87
C VAL A 573 2.71 -14.48 -5.96
N LEU A 574 2.36 -15.07 -4.81
CA LEU A 574 1.72 -16.38 -4.77
C LEU A 574 0.21 -16.23 -4.96
N ARG A 575 -0.34 -17.01 -5.88
CA ARG A 575 -1.77 -17.07 -6.21
C ARG A 575 -2.36 -18.45 -5.87
N SER A 576 -3.61 -18.47 -5.44
CA SER A 576 -4.39 -19.70 -5.25
C SER A 576 -5.87 -19.49 -5.63
N LEU A 577 -6.59 -20.57 -5.93
CA LEU A 577 -7.99 -20.57 -6.35
C LEU A 577 -8.84 -21.41 -5.40
N SER A 578 -10.02 -20.91 -5.05
CA SER A 578 -11.08 -21.67 -4.38
C SER A 578 -12.33 -21.73 -5.27
N THR A 579 -12.92 -22.93 -5.40
CA THR A 579 -14.17 -23.16 -6.17
C THR A 579 -15.36 -23.51 -5.29
N ASP A 580 -15.16 -23.60 -3.97
CA ASP A 580 -16.14 -24.04 -2.98
C ASP A 580 -16.46 -22.95 -1.94
N GLY A 581 -16.27 -21.69 -2.34
CA GLY A 581 -16.58 -20.52 -1.53
C GLY A 581 -15.60 -20.29 -0.39
N GLY A 582 -14.31 -20.56 -0.60
CA GLY A 582 -13.22 -20.32 0.35
C GLY A 582 -12.95 -21.46 1.32
N GLN A 583 -13.61 -22.61 1.16
CA GLN A 583 -13.44 -23.74 2.09
C GLN A 583 -12.14 -24.49 1.83
N THR A 584 -11.80 -24.71 0.56
CA THR A 584 -10.53 -25.29 0.14
C THR A 584 -9.89 -24.44 -0.95
N TRP A 585 -8.58 -24.63 -1.11
CA TRP A 585 -7.72 -23.87 -2.00
C TRP A 585 -6.95 -24.81 -2.92
N THR A 586 -6.44 -24.32 -4.04
CA THR A 586 -5.39 -25.03 -4.79
C THR A 586 -4.03 -24.79 -4.14
N ALA A 587 -3.03 -25.60 -4.50
CA ALA A 587 -1.65 -25.27 -4.16
C ALA A 587 -1.29 -23.86 -4.69
N GLY A 588 -0.49 -23.14 -3.91
CA GLY A 588 0.00 -21.82 -4.32
C GLY A 588 0.95 -21.92 -5.52
N THR A 589 0.83 -20.97 -6.46
CA THR A 589 1.71 -20.85 -7.62
C THR A 589 2.19 -19.41 -7.77
N GLU A 590 3.46 -19.20 -8.15
CA GLU A 590 3.97 -17.87 -8.49
C GLU A 590 3.28 -17.32 -9.75
N GLU A 591 2.92 -16.03 -9.73
CA GLU A 591 2.45 -15.26 -10.88
C GLU A 591 3.62 -14.42 -11.45
N PRO A 592 4.31 -14.86 -12.52
CA PRO A 592 5.62 -14.30 -12.91
C PRO A 592 5.61 -12.83 -13.33
N GLN A 593 4.45 -12.24 -13.60
CA GLN A 593 4.33 -10.82 -13.96
C GLN A 593 4.05 -9.91 -12.75
N LEU A 594 3.63 -10.49 -11.62
CA LEU A 594 3.40 -9.74 -10.39
C LEU A 594 4.64 -9.86 -9.50
N ARG A 595 5.37 -8.75 -9.39
CA ARG A 595 6.62 -8.65 -8.61
C ARG A 595 6.40 -8.88 -7.12
N GLU A 596 7.50 -9.09 -6.40
CA GLU A 596 7.52 -9.39 -4.98
C GLU A 596 6.70 -8.40 -4.16
N ILE A 597 6.18 -8.88 -3.03
CA ILE A 597 5.38 -8.11 -2.10
C ILE A 597 6.10 -8.07 -0.77
N PHE A 598 6.32 -6.88 -0.21
CA PHE A 598 6.89 -6.77 1.15
C PHE A 598 5.89 -6.31 2.22
N CYS A 599 4.67 -5.89 1.86
CA CYS A 599 3.57 -5.51 2.77
C CYS A 599 2.22 -6.07 2.29
N GLN A 600 1.11 -5.88 3.00
CA GLN A 600 -0.18 -6.41 2.56
C GLN A 600 -0.50 -6.04 1.09
N PRO A 601 -0.96 -7.01 0.25
CA PRO A 601 -1.45 -6.74 -1.09
C PRO A 601 -2.92 -6.34 -1.08
N ALA A 602 -3.40 -5.70 -2.15
CA ALA A 602 -4.82 -5.37 -2.33
C ALA A 602 -5.32 -5.72 -3.72
N ALA A 603 -6.59 -6.11 -3.84
CA ALA A 603 -7.20 -6.43 -5.12
C ALA A 603 -8.68 -6.05 -5.14
N CYS A 604 -9.18 -5.73 -6.33
CA CYS A 604 -10.61 -5.52 -6.59
C CYS A 604 -10.96 -5.96 -8.01
N THR A 605 -12.25 -5.97 -8.35
CA THR A 605 -12.72 -6.35 -9.69
C THR A 605 -13.90 -5.49 -10.15
N ASP A 606 -13.92 -5.18 -11.45
CA ASP A 606 -15.00 -4.51 -12.18
C ASP A 606 -15.38 -5.28 -13.47
N ASP A 607 -15.25 -6.60 -13.44
CA ASP A 607 -15.13 -7.55 -14.59
C ASP A 607 -13.68 -7.78 -15.03
N THR A 608 -12.75 -6.87 -14.67
CA THR A 608 -11.31 -7.08 -14.76
C THR A 608 -10.68 -7.11 -13.37
N ILE A 609 -9.69 -7.97 -13.15
CA ILE A 609 -8.94 -7.97 -11.89
C ILE A 609 -7.96 -6.80 -11.89
N TYR A 610 -7.99 -6.02 -10.82
CA TYR A 610 -6.93 -5.08 -10.46
C TYR A 610 -6.23 -5.57 -9.21
N PHE A 611 -4.91 -5.52 -9.24
CA PHE A 611 -4.05 -5.95 -8.14
C PHE A 611 -3.06 -4.83 -7.82
N ALA A 612 -2.83 -4.53 -6.55
CA ALA A 612 -1.84 -3.57 -6.11
C ALA A 612 -0.96 -4.14 -5.01
N ASN A 613 0.31 -3.78 -5.05
CA ASN A 613 1.27 -4.05 -4.00
C ASN A 613 2.39 -3.00 -4.00
N ALA A 614 3.04 -2.88 -2.85
CA ALA A 614 4.35 -2.27 -2.79
C ALA A 614 5.39 -3.33 -3.20
N SER A 615 6.01 -3.10 -4.36
CA SER A 615 7.02 -3.95 -4.98
C SER A 615 8.35 -3.22 -5.10
N ARG A 616 9.36 -3.87 -5.69
CA ARG A 616 10.70 -3.32 -5.94
C ARG A 616 11.25 -2.67 -4.69
N MET A 617 11.55 -3.46 -3.66
CA MET A 617 12.08 -2.92 -2.41
C MET A 617 13.37 -2.13 -2.69
N LEU A 618 13.23 -0.81 -2.79
CA LEU A 618 14.33 0.12 -2.93
C LEU A 618 15.04 0.16 -1.57
N PRO A 619 16.29 0.65 -1.49
CA PRO A 619 16.92 0.90 -0.20
C PRO A 619 15.95 1.66 0.72
N TYR A 620 15.35 0.91 1.66
CA TYR A 620 14.39 1.36 2.67
C TYR A 620 12.95 1.75 2.21
N ARG A 621 12.53 1.60 0.94
CA ARG A 621 11.22 2.12 0.44
C ARG A 621 10.52 1.22 -0.59
N GLY A 622 9.20 1.22 -0.60
CA GLY A 622 8.40 0.51 -1.62
C GLY A 622 8.04 1.35 -2.84
N CYS A 623 7.85 0.67 -3.98
CA CYS A 623 7.20 1.19 -5.18
C CYS A 623 5.75 0.70 -5.23
N GLY A 624 4.80 1.61 -5.11
CA GLY A 624 3.37 1.33 -5.23
C GLY A 624 2.98 1.07 -6.67
N SER A 625 2.72 -0.19 -7.00
CA SER A 625 2.36 -0.65 -8.33
C SER A 625 0.89 -1.05 -8.38
N LEU A 626 0.20 -0.67 -9.45
CA LEU A 626 -1.14 -1.14 -9.80
C LEU A 626 -1.06 -1.93 -11.10
N TYR A 627 -1.64 -3.11 -11.10
CA TYR A 627 -1.70 -4.04 -12.22
C TYR A 627 -3.15 -4.20 -12.64
N ARG A 628 -3.37 -4.23 -13.96
CA ARG A 628 -4.66 -4.60 -14.56
C ARG A 628 -4.47 -5.90 -15.33
N ALA A 629 -5.35 -6.87 -15.12
CA ALA A 629 -5.36 -8.11 -15.89
C ALA A 629 -5.77 -7.84 -17.36
N ASP A 630 -5.03 -8.41 -18.31
CA ASP A 630 -5.20 -8.23 -19.75
C ASP A 630 -5.07 -9.56 -20.49
N GLY A 631 -6.19 -10.24 -20.69
CA GLY A 631 -6.21 -11.59 -21.27
C GLY A 631 -5.51 -12.60 -20.36
N GLU A 632 -4.36 -13.11 -20.79
CA GLU A 632 -3.53 -14.03 -19.99
C GLU A 632 -2.40 -13.32 -19.21
N GLY A 633 -2.25 -12.00 -19.34
CA GLY A 633 -1.17 -11.23 -18.71
C GLY A 633 -1.64 -10.05 -17.87
N TRP A 634 -0.70 -9.16 -17.55
CA TRP A 634 -0.87 -8.00 -16.69
C TRP A 634 -0.19 -6.76 -17.27
N THR A 635 -0.86 -5.63 -17.15
CA THR A 635 -0.28 -4.31 -17.44
C THR A 635 -0.01 -3.59 -16.14
N GLU A 636 1.25 -3.21 -15.88
CA GLU A 636 1.68 -2.50 -14.67
C GLU A 636 1.71 -0.98 -14.86
N ARG A 637 1.34 -0.24 -13.81
CA ARG A 637 1.63 1.20 -13.63
C ARG A 637 2.18 1.44 -12.22
N ALA A 638 3.37 2.03 -12.13
CA ALA A 638 3.92 2.52 -10.85
C ALA A 638 3.20 3.81 -10.44
N ILE A 639 2.14 3.67 -9.64
CA ILE A 639 1.27 4.77 -9.19
C ILE A 639 2.05 5.74 -8.29
N ASN A 640 2.87 5.20 -7.40
CA ASN A 640 3.80 6.00 -6.60
C ASN A 640 5.15 5.27 -6.50
N PRO A 641 6.19 5.73 -7.23
CA PRO A 641 7.46 4.99 -7.36
C PRO A 641 8.31 4.95 -6.08
N ARG A 642 7.94 5.72 -5.05
CA ARG A 642 8.68 5.86 -3.79
C ARG A 642 7.71 5.98 -2.62
N HIS A 643 8.19 5.70 -1.41
CA HIS A 643 7.41 5.90 -0.19
C HIS A 643 6.02 5.26 -0.24
N HIS A 644 5.93 4.00 -0.65
CA HIS A 644 4.67 3.28 -0.67
C HIS A 644 4.71 2.10 0.30
N GLY A 645 3.68 1.98 1.13
CA GLY A 645 3.48 0.89 2.08
C GLY A 645 2.23 0.10 1.75
N TYR A 646 1.41 -0.13 2.78
CA TYR A 646 0.18 -0.91 2.67
C TYR A 646 -0.86 -0.16 1.83
N GLN A 647 -1.81 -0.91 1.28
CA GLN A 647 -2.85 -0.36 0.41
C GLN A 647 -4.19 -1.09 0.53
N SER A 648 -5.27 -0.46 0.08
CA SER A 648 -6.58 -1.09 -0.08
C SER A 648 -7.26 -0.51 -1.31
N LEU A 649 -8.00 -1.36 -2.04
CA LEU A 649 -8.59 -1.02 -3.33
C LEU A 649 -10.11 -1.18 -3.30
N VAL A 650 -10.78 -0.29 -4.02
CA VAL A 650 -12.18 -0.46 -4.43
C VAL A 650 -12.34 -0.09 -5.90
N ALA A 651 -13.15 -0.84 -6.62
CA ALA A 651 -13.58 -0.45 -7.96
C ALA A 651 -14.57 0.71 -7.87
N MET A 652 -14.44 1.69 -8.76
CA MET A 652 -15.32 2.85 -8.90
C MET A 652 -15.69 3.02 -10.38
N GLU A 653 -16.70 3.84 -10.68
CA GLU A 653 -17.04 4.12 -12.08
C GLU A 653 -15.88 4.82 -12.80
N GLY A 654 -15.28 4.16 -13.79
CA GLY A 654 -14.18 4.69 -14.60
C GLY A 654 -12.84 4.86 -13.86
N ALA A 655 -12.74 4.40 -12.61
CA ALA A 655 -11.54 4.56 -11.79
C ALA A 655 -11.38 3.44 -10.76
N ILE A 656 -10.18 3.30 -10.23
CA ILE A 656 -9.88 2.48 -9.06
C ILE A 656 -9.56 3.43 -7.90
N GLY A 657 -10.31 3.32 -6.81
CA GLY A 657 -10.01 4.02 -5.58
C GLY A 657 -8.93 3.27 -4.82
N MET A 658 -7.79 3.91 -4.56
CA MET A 658 -6.69 3.36 -3.78
C MET A 658 -6.49 4.18 -2.52
N LEU A 659 -6.62 3.54 -1.37
CA LEU A 659 -6.22 4.08 -0.07
C LEU A 659 -4.84 3.48 0.25
N TRP A 660 -3.82 4.31 0.47
CA TRP A 660 -2.45 3.82 0.56
C TRP A 660 -1.61 4.63 1.54
N GLU A 661 -0.61 3.97 2.12
CA GLU A 661 0.31 4.58 3.06
C GLU A 661 1.52 5.19 2.39
N ARG A 662 1.85 6.41 2.82
CA ARG A 662 3.17 6.98 2.56
C ARG A 662 4.14 6.67 3.69
N GLU A 663 4.53 5.41 3.78
CA GLU A 663 5.32 4.87 4.88
C GLU A 663 4.65 5.18 6.24
N THR A 664 5.34 5.91 7.14
CA THR A 664 4.79 6.31 8.44
C THR A 664 4.23 7.73 8.43
N SER A 665 4.19 8.40 7.28
CA SER A 665 3.74 9.79 7.21
C SER A 665 2.22 9.94 7.29
N GLY A 666 1.49 8.88 6.96
CA GLY A 666 0.03 8.88 6.91
C GLY A 666 -0.52 8.04 5.76
N ILE A 667 -1.80 8.24 5.48
CA ILE A 667 -2.61 7.52 4.51
C ILE A 667 -3.31 8.53 3.60
N TRP A 668 -3.15 8.31 2.29
CA TRP A 668 -3.75 9.12 1.23
C TRP A 668 -4.69 8.28 0.39
N PHE A 669 -5.66 8.96 -0.22
CA PHE A 669 -6.54 8.39 -1.22
C PHE A 669 -6.19 8.94 -2.60
N THR A 670 -6.20 8.07 -3.60
CA THR A 670 -6.05 8.42 -5.00
C THR A 670 -7.12 7.70 -5.81
N ALA A 671 -7.94 8.46 -6.55
CA ALA A 671 -8.80 7.92 -7.59
C ALA A 671 -8.00 7.80 -8.88
N ILE A 672 -7.75 6.57 -9.33
CA ILE A 672 -6.88 6.25 -10.45
C ILE A 672 -7.74 5.94 -11.67
N PRO A 673 -7.75 6.78 -12.71
CA PRO A 673 -8.57 6.54 -13.89
C PRO A 673 -8.17 5.24 -14.59
N THR A 674 -9.14 4.40 -14.97
CA THR A 674 -8.83 3.14 -15.69
C THR A 674 -8.22 3.40 -17.07
N SER A 675 -8.42 4.61 -17.62
CA SER A 675 -7.83 5.06 -18.89
C SER A 675 -6.29 5.06 -18.88
N ILE A 676 -5.60 5.02 -17.73
CA ILE A 676 -4.14 4.94 -17.70
C ILE A 676 -3.58 3.60 -18.23
N PHE A 677 -4.42 2.57 -18.27
CA PHE A 677 -4.10 1.26 -18.82
C PHE A 677 -4.43 1.13 -20.31
N VAL A 678 -5.21 2.07 -20.85
CA VAL A 678 -5.49 2.12 -22.28
C VAL A 678 -4.32 2.83 -22.94
N HIS A 679 -3.48 2.05 -23.62
CA HIS A 679 -2.42 2.55 -24.49
C HIS A 679 -2.99 3.42 -25.61
#